data_AF-A0A9Q6VMM3-F1
#
_entry.id   AF-A0A9Q6VMM3-F1
#
_cell.length_a   1.000
_cell.length_b   1.000
_cell.length_c   1.000
_cell.angle_alpha   90.00
_cell.angle_beta   90.00
_cell.angle_gamma   90.00
#
_symmetry.space_group_name_H-M   'P 1'
#
loop_
_entity.id
_entity.type
_entity.pdbx_description
1 polymer ?
#
loop_
_entity_poly.entity_id
_entity_poly.type
_entity_poly.pdbx_seq_one_letter_code
_entity_poly.pdbx_strand_id
1 'polypeptide(L)'
;MFSTALDSRPLVGSRNPGVANALSMIEGHHRFLLANTGDTADATLQHFVQNNQGVLANNRHFIAHSQMEYQPNGDGTTEGQSLHIIGYAYAYLATGKPEYLAAARKHWDAYLTYFYAGQPIPDTPSRWIANWIVNAKEPVLANWPIDPINPTQSGFKGVPFEFVDGFTRIPHGAPHWGEYLDKATFAFEGDLAWNAINASVKARKEDGSTDWSADGKQYDVDWIIVWTGQKIDSNGDVLSTGHDAAEFGAVQLKDSTLQGEYPFNYATRQPVEFGGQYIPRNAVQHNRPLHVPLLGSVNQMGNAADGEEWFADACYLLWKITGEVPYKKALDACLFTAHEYTQIDSLDKFFRQSVAATTPFTDGISYDFVYPKTAQSMYGRDTAGFITAQFDRAASLSLEQQSVWFRLDQQSGFLTTFGGVGVDGAPVEARVEVLMSNDKIDANGKKWGFALPLSTRLEPIAYDVPLGSLYQLVRDDGSAYITADASAVTDYGGLTITQHYDTTVLGNRRANTITAFFPDDDAGFIVGNWTSDSRRAPINSITYKSNGETDLRIEDANGWRWYWVLENTQDAWVSKTLLPGDLVLSGYQPNHSDDPDPAAPVYSDIDQFTVILENGSDKDISWTYAYVNDVPPLYTLDDGYSLNYRLTLTCAEAFSAKVGDCTVTGFRDDSLAYTPGVIPFSNIYEEGSDQIGAWHGMPYPGYQYPFVYCLEPEKYARHLGNMIDFLHDSQQWYAAKFGQLGPGASAYVWNRWDNFKYGTPDTFTMNHWGDGTAWSGYQPRAFQGACRAWQQLVEDGKPVPEKLKAYVGNWINWLGEFVRLHHGVLPTDFPMTSVPQPVPDDFTGHMTGLWLSGACMAAMAGCEHPQLNTLIEACVTELQTNYVVTPVPGQPMNGCWSPAVRLGTDNGMFFGFWAGEILRGLGMYVLLKQLGPGASIFDRHPNA
;
A
#
# COMPACT_ATOMS: atom_id res chain seq x y z
N MET A 1 2.68 23.01 -57.16
CA MET A 1 4.05 23.42 -57.55
C MET A 1 4.46 24.62 -56.72
N PHE A 2 5.76 24.74 -56.40
CA PHE A 2 6.44 25.62 -55.42
C PHE A 2 6.42 25.02 -54.00
N SER A 3 7.36 24.15 -53.62
CA SER A 3 8.83 24.27 -53.42
C SER A 3 9.22 24.90 -52.09
N THR A 4 9.77 24.01 -51.26
CA THR A 4 10.56 24.10 -50.03
C THR A 4 11.61 25.21 -49.93
N ALA A 5 11.88 25.70 -48.71
CA ALA A 5 13.24 25.86 -48.16
C ALA A 5 13.18 26.11 -46.63
N LEU A 6 13.48 25.08 -45.84
CA LEU A 6 13.96 25.16 -44.46
C LEU A 6 15.48 24.97 -44.54
N ASP A 7 16.28 25.99 -44.22
CA ASP A 7 17.50 25.83 -43.39
C ASP A 7 18.30 27.12 -43.11
N SER A 8 18.94 27.09 -41.93
CA SER A 8 20.07 27.89 -41.41
C SER A 8 19.80 29.16 -40.54
N ARG A 9 20.42 29.13 -39.35
CA ARG A 9 20.40 30.01 -38.13
C ARG A 9 20.77 31.51 -38.38
N PRO A 10 20.73 32.45 -37.39
CA PRO A 10 20.08 32.50 -36.06
C PRO A 10 19.03 33.65 -35.96
N LEU A 11 17.92 33.43 -35.25
CA LEU A 11 16.89 34.45 -35.05
C LEU A 11 17.12 35.23 -33.76
N VAL A 12 17.91 36.30 -33.85
CA VAL A 12 17.83 37.44 -32.93
C VAL A 12 17.26 38.61 -33.73
N GLY A 13 16.07 39.08 -33.38
CA GLY A 13 15.54 40.36 -33.86
C GLY A 13 14.44 40.30 -34.93
N SER A 14 13.32 39.63 -34.67
CA SER A 14 11.99 39.99 -35.18
C SER A 14 10.95 39.13 -34.45
N ARG A 15 9.73 39.65 -34.22
CA ARG A 15 8.66 38.91 -33.53
C ARG A 15 8.45 37.56 -34.23
N ASN A 16 8.86 36.46 -33.59
CA ASN A 16 8.65 35.11 -34.09
C ASN A 16 7.12 34.87 -34.21
N PRO A 17 6.56 34.63 -35.41
CA PRO A 17 5.12 34.46 -35.61
C PRO A 17 4.51 33.37 -34.70
N GLY A 18 5.24 32.29 -34.43
CA GLY A 18 4.80 31.22 -33.53
C GLY A 18 4.61 31.70 -32.08
N VAL A 19 5.48 32.60 -31.60
CA VAL A 19 5.35 33.19 -30.27
C VAL A 19 4.12 34.09 -30.18
N ALA A 20 3.85 34.90 -31.20
CA ALA A 20 2.66 35.75 -31.23
C ALA A 20 1.37 34.92 -31.23
N ASN A 21 1.33 33.81 -31.96
CA ASN A 21 0.20 32.88 -31.97
C ASN A 21 -0.01 32.22 -30.61
N ALA A 22 1.06 31.70 -29.99
CA ALA A 22 0.99 31.09 -28.65
C ALA A 22 0.47 32.08 -27.60
N LEU A 23 0.96 33.33 -27.61
CA LEU A 23 0.47 34.39 -26.72
C LEU A 23 -1.02 34.71 -26.95
N SER A 24 -1.47 34.71 -28.21
CA SER A 24 -2.87 34.91 -28.55
C SER A 24 -3.76 33.76 -28.06
N MET A 25 -3.29 32.52 -28.17
CA MET A 25 -4.01 31.34 -27.68
C MET A 25 -4.09 31.33 -26.15
N ILE A 26 -3.00 31.68 -25.43
CA ILE A 26 -3.01 31.85 -23.97
C ILE A 26 -4.05 32.88 -23.55
N GLU A 27 -4.05 34.06 -24.19
CA GLU A 27 -4.99 35.14 -23.87
C GLU A 27 -6.44 34.73 -24.13
N GLY A 28 -6.74 34.13 -25.29
CA GLY A 28 -8.10 33.71 -25.59
C GLY A 28 -8.56 32.55 -24.70
N HIS A 29 -7.65 31.66 -24.30
CA HIS A 29 -7.96 30.59 -23.34
C HIS A 29 -8.25 31.13 -21.94
N HIS A 30 -7.47 32.10 -21.47
CA HIS A 30 -7.77 32.79 -20.21
C HIS A 30 -9.15 33.46 -20.24
N ARG A 31 -9.51 34.12 -21.34
CA ARG A 31 -10.85 34.72 -21.51
C ARG A 31 -11.96 33.68 -21.54
N PHE A 32 -11.73 32.54 -22.18
CA PHE A 32 -12.66 31.41 -22.14
C PHE A 32 -12.92 30.96 -20.69
N LEU A 33 -11.86 30.77 -19.90
CA LEU A 33 -11.99 30.35 -18.50
C LEU A 33 -12.76 31.38 -17.66
N LEU A 34 -12.46 32.67 -17.83
CA LEU A 34 -13.20 33.75 -17.16
C LEU A 34 -14.69 33.76 -17.55
N ALA A 35 -15.00 33.57 -18.83
CA ALA A 35 -16.38 33.52 -19.31
C ALA A 35 -17.14 32.27 -18.84
N ASN A 36 -16.42 31.21 -18.50
CA ASN A 36 -16.96 29.94 -18.00
C ASN A 36 -16.71 29.75 -16.50
N THR A 37 -16.61 30.86 -15.78
CA THR A 37 -16.61 30.91 -14.31
C THR A 37 -17.99 31.32 -13.81
N GLY A 38 -18.58 30.51 -12.94
CA GLY A 38 -19.88 30.79 -12.33
C GLY A 38 -20.36 29.67 -11.41
N ASP A 39 -21.38 29.95 -10.61
CA ASP A 39 -21.95 28.97 -9.70
C ASP A 39 -23.09 28.20 -10.39
N THR A 40 -22.99 26.87 -10.40
CA THR A 40 -24.03 25.97 -10.92
C THR A 40 -25.06 25.68 -9.84
N ALA A 41 -26.34 25.98 -10.12
CA ALA A 41 -27.49 25.55 -9.33
C ALA A 41 -28.26 24.41 -10.00
N ASP A 42 -28.29 24.41 -11.34
CA ASP A 42 -28.85 23.34 -12.17
C ASP A 42 -27.87 23.02 -13.29
N ALA A 43 -27.27 21.83 -13.25
CA ALA A 43 -26.25 21.43 -14.21
C ALA A 43 -26.77 21.18 -15.62
N THR A 44 -28.08 21.05 -15.80
CA THR A 44 -28.69 20.90 -17.14
C THR A 44 -28.85 22.24 -17.85
N LEU A 45 -28.74 23.34 -17.11
CA LEU A 45 -28.94 24.71 -17.60
C LEU A 45 -27.65 25.55 -17.55
N GLN A 46 -26.77 25.30 -16.58
CA GLN A 46 -25.59 26.12 -16.29
C GLN A 46 -24.30 25.31 -16.41
N HIS A 47 -23.47 25.67 -17.40
CA HIS A 47 -22.29 24.90 -17.78
C HIS A 47 -21.00 25.68 -17.50
N PHE A 48 -20.56 25.68 -16.24
CA PHE A 48 -19.30 26.29 -15.82
C PHE A 48 -18.22 25.25 -15.56
N VAL A 49 -16.98 25.59 -15.88
CA VAL A 49 -15.80 24.75 -15.55
C VAL A 49 -15.11 25.23 -14.28
N GLN A 50 -15.36 26.47 -13.87
CA GLN A 50 -14.85 27.04 -12.62
C GLN A 50 -16.00 27.64 -11.84
N ASN A 51 -16.00 27.47 -10.52
CA ASN A 51 -16.94 28.21 -9.68
C ASN A 51 -16.36 29.55 -9.21
N ASN A 52 -17.22 30.40 -8.65
CA ASN A 52 -16.81 31.75 -8.23
C ASN A 52 -15.70 31.74 -7.16
N GLN A 53 -15.64 30.67 -6.37
CA GLN A 53 -14.66 30.45 -5.30
C GLN A 53 -13.33 29.90 -5.82
N GLY A 54 -13.18 29.67 -7.13
CA GLY A 54 -11.91 29.29 -7.75
C GLY A 54 -11.64 27.79 -7.77
N VAL A 55 -12.63 26.95 -7.48
CA VAL A 55 -12.51 25.49 -7.65
C VAL A 55 -12.83 25.12 -9.10
N LEU A 56 -11.96 24.30 -9.68
CA LEU A 56 -12.10 23.74 -11.03
C LEU A 56 -12.91 22.45 -10.99
N ALA A 57 -13.93 22.36 -11.84
CA ALA A 57 -14.66 21.13 -12.10
C ALA A 57 -13.97 20.31 -13.19
N ASN A 58 -14.07 18.97 -13.10
CA ASN A 58 -13.50 18.05 -14.08
C ASN A 58 -14.11 18.22 -15.48
N ASN A 59 -15.34 18.72 -15.57
CA ASN A 59 -16.06 18.91 -16.82
C ASN A 59 -16.89 20.20 -16.77
N ARG A 60 -16.90 20.94 -17.89
CA ARG A 60 -17.82 22.08 -18.09
C ARG A 60 -19.26 21.61 -18.32
N HIS A 61 -19.41 20.69 -19.26
CA HIS A 61 -20.67 20.17 -19.76
C HIS A 61 -21.38 19.27 -18.74
N PHE A 62 -22.69 19.07 -18.89
CA PHE A 62 -23.43 18.06 -18.13
C PHE A 62 -23.08 16.65 -18.63
N ILE A 63 -22.86 15.71 -17.71
CA ILE A 63 -22.46 14.32 -18.01
C ILE A 63 -23.55 13.30 -17.67
N ALA A 64 -24.10 13.33 -16.45
CA ALA A 64 -25.10 12.37 -15.99
C ALA A 64 -25.81 12.85 -14.72
N HIS A 65 -27.04 12.38 -14.51
CA HIS A 65 -27.75 12.55 -13.23
C HIS A 65 -27.47 11.41 -12.25
N SER A 66 -27.30 10.19 -12.79
CA SER A 66 -27.21 8.98 -12.00
C SER A 66 -25.78 8.47 -11.94
N GLN A 67 -25.39 7.94 -10.77
CA GLN A 67 -24.09 7.28 -10.62
C GLN A 67 -24.00 5.93 -11.37
N MET A 68 -25.13 5.38 -11.80
CA MET A 68 -25.15 4.23 -12.70
C MET A 68 -24.69 4.60 -14.11
N GLU A 69 -25.06 5.78 -14.61
CA GLU A 69 -24.74 6.26 -15.96
C GLU A 69 -23.27 6.70 -16.07
N TYR A 70 -22.78 7.49 -15.12
CA TYR A 70 -21.40 7.98 -15.15
C TYR A 70 -20.88 8.41 -13.77
N GLN A 71 -19.63 8.86 -13.72
CA GLN A 71 -19.10 9.56 -12.55
C GLN A 71 -19.95 10.80 -12.22
N PRO A 72 -20.03 11.19 -10.93
CA PRO A 72 -20.85 12.34 -10.53
C PRO A 72 -20.54 13.62 -11.31
N ASN A 73 -21.60 14.30 -11.77
CA ASN A 73 -21.43 15.65 -12.28
C ASN A 73 -20.97 16.56 -11.13
N GLY A 74 -19.89 17.30 -11.38
CA GLY A 74 -19.37 18.26 -10.41
C GLY A 74 -18.17 17.78 -9.60
N ASP A 75 -17.60 16.62 -9.89
CA ASP A 75 -16.29 16.26 -9.33
C ASP A 75 -15.26 17.35 -9.68
N GLY A 76 -14.64 17.94 -8.65
CA GLY A 76 -13.43 18.75 -8.76
C GLY A 76 -12.29 18.00 -8.07
N THR A 77 -11.21 17.74 -8.79
CA THR A 77 -10.13 16.87 -8.30
C THR A 77 -8.86 17.68 -7.98
N THR A 78 -8.07 17.18 -7.04
CA THR A 78 -6.78 17.76 -6.67
C THR A 78 -5.84 17.84 -7.86
N GLU A 79 -5.80 16.82 -8.72
CA GLU A 79 -4.99 16.78 -9.94
C GLU A 79 -5.33 17.95 -10.86
N GLY A 80 -6.61 18.11 -11.18
CA GLY A 80 -7.09 19.19 -12.04
C GLY A 80 -6.76 20.56 -11.47
N GLN A 81 -6.98 20.75 -10.16
CA GLN A 81 -6.72 22.02 -9.48
C GLN A 81 -5.22 22.36 -9.42
N SER A 82 -4.36 21.40 -9.07
CA SER A 82 -2.90 21.56 -9.03
C SER A 82 -2.34 21.93 -10.41
N LEU A 83 -2.73 21.19 -11.45
CA LEU A 83 -2.32 21.45 -12.83
C LEU A 83 -2.80 22.82 -13.30
N HIS A 84 -3.96 23.27 -12.84
CA HIS A 84 -4.50 24.58 -13.17
C HIS A 84 -3.67 25.74 -12.58
N ILE A 85 -3.24 25.60 -11.33
CA ILE A 85 -2.32 26.56 -10.67
C ILE A 85 -0.99 26.61 -11.44
N ILE A 86 -0.42 25.44 -11.76
CA ILE A 86 0.82 25.31 -12.54
C ILE A 86 0.69 26.00 -13.90
N GLY A 87 -0.40 25.74 -14.63
CA GLY A 87 -0.65 26.34 -15.95
C GLY A 87 -0.63 27.87 -15.90
N TYR A 88 -1.30 28.47 -14.91
CA TYR A 88 -1.27 29.92 -14.72
C TYR A 88 0.09 30.46 -14.26
N ALA A 89 0.84 29.71 -13.44
CA ALA A 89 2.21 30.08 -13.06
C ALA A 89 3.14 30.14 -14.29
N TYR A 90 3.07 29.16 -15.19
CA TYR A 90 3.82 29.18 -16.45
C TYR A 90 3.33 30.27 -17.42
N ALA A 91 2.03 30.55 -17.47
CA ALA A 91 1.52 31.68 -18.24
C ALA A 91 2.05 33.03 -17.71
N TYR A 92 2.17 33.18 -16.39
CA TYR A 92 2.82 34.34 -15.78
C TYR A 92 4.30 34.42 -16.17
N LEU A 93 5.08 33.35 -15.96
CA LEU A 93 6.51 33.33 -16.33
C LEU A 93 6.74 33.66 -17.82
N ALA A 94 5.87 33.16 -18.70
CA ALA A 94 5.95 33.39 -20.13
C ALA A 94 5.66 34.85 -20.53
N THR A 95 4.73 35.52 -19.85
CA THR A 95 4.14 36.79 -20.31
C THR A 95 4.49 38.00 -19.44
N GLY A 96 4.84 37.78 -18.17
CA GLY A 96 5.01 38.81 -17.14
C GLY A 96 3.73 39.54 -16.73
N LYS A 97 2.55 39.07 -17.14
CA LYS A 97 1.29 39.77 -16.89
C LYS A 97 0.70 39.43 -15.50
N PRO A 98 0.41 40.42 -14.62
CA PRO A 98 -0.04 40.18 -13.25
C PRO A 98 -1.33 39.38 -13.11
N GLU A 99 -2.25 39.44 -14.07
CA GLU A 99 -3.52 38.72 -14.02
C GLU A 99 -3.36 37.20 -13.95
N TYR A 100 -2.33 36.63 -14.58
CA TYR A 100 -2.08 35.19 -14.51
C TYR A 100 -1.53 34.77 -13.15
N LEU A 101 -0.67 35.58 -12.53
CA LEU A 101 -0.21 35.33 -11.15
C LEU A 101 -1.37 35.46 -10.16
N ALA A 102 -2.23 36.46 -10.33
CA ALA A 102 -3.43 36.61 -9.50
C ALA A 102 -4.37 35.40 -9.63
N ALA A 103 -4.53 34.85 -10.84
CA ALA A 103 -5.30 33.63 -11.05
C ALA A 103 -4.65 32.41 -10.37
N ALA A 104 -3.33 32.22 -10.52
CA ALA A 104 -2.61 31.12 -9.86
C ALA A 104 -2.79 31.17 -8.33
N ARG A 105 -2.68 32.36 -7.73
CA ARG A 105 -2.92 32.58 -6.28
C ARG A 105 -4.35 32.25 -5.88
N LYS A 106 -5.35 32.76 -6.61
CA LYS A 106 -6.77 32.47 -6.36
C LYS A 106 -7.05 30.97 -6.34
N HIS A 107 -6.52 30.23 -7.32
CA HIS A 107 -6.74 28.79 -7.42
C HIS A 107 -5.95 28.00 -6.35
N TRP A 108 -4.79 28.50 -5.92
CA TRP A 108 -4.06 27.93 -4.79
C TRP A 108 -4.80 28.14 -3.46
N ASP A 109 -5.35 29.34 -3.23
CA ASP A 109 -6.18 29.62 -2.04
C ASP A 109 -7.42 28.72 -2.00
N ALA A 110 -8.03 28.46 -3.16
CA ALA A 110 -9.15 27.52 -3.30
C ALA A 110 -8.72 26.08 -2.99
N TYR A 111 -7.51 25.65 -3.42
CA TYR A 111 -6.96 24.34 -3.08
C TYR A 111 -6.90 24.17 -1.56
N LEU A 112 -6.29 25.13 -0.86
CA LEU A 112 -6.16 25.11 0.59
C LEU A 112 -7.51 25.13 1.32
N THR A 113 -8.42 25.97 0.85
CA THR A 113 -9.70 26.16 1.54
C THR A 113 -10.57 24.91 1.44
N TYR A 114 -10.60 24.25 0.29
CA TYR A 114 -11.61 23.24 0.00
C TYR A 114 -11.07 21.80 -0.02
N PHE A 115 -9.85 21.57 -0.53
CA PHE A 115 -9.27 20.23 -0.61
C PHE A 115 -8.57 19.83 0.69
N TYR A 116 -7.91 20.78 1.37
CA TYR A 116 -7.46 20.59 2.75
C TYR A 116 -8.56 20.87 3.79
N ALA A 117 -9.79 21.15 3.35
CA ALA A 117 -10.96 21.35 4.20
C ALA A 117 -10.74 22.33 5.37
N GLY A 118 -9.98 23.40 5.13
CA GLY A 118 -9.71 24.43 6.15
C GLY A 118 -8.63 24.08 7.17
N GLN A 119 -7.89 22.98 7.00
CA GLN A 119 -6.71 22.69 7.81
C GLN A 119 -5.68 23.81 7.68
N PRO A 120 -5.06 24.27 8.79
CA PRO A 120 -3.97 25.24 8.72
C PRO A 120 -2.74 24.61 8.06
N ILE A 121 -1.97 25.42 7.33
CA ILE A 121 -0.65 25.00 6.83
C ILE A 121 0.25 24.74 8.04
N PRO A 122 0.89 23.55 8.15
CA PRO A 122 1.80 23.27 9.26
C PRO A 122 2.94 24.30 9.39
N ASP A 123 3.26 24.70 10.63
CA ASP A 123 4.38 25.60 10.91
C ASP A 123 5.74 24.92 10.75
N THR A 124 5.79 23.63 11.02
CA THR A 124 6.91 22.72 10.75
C THR A 124 6.43 21.61 9.81
N PRO A 125 7.28 21.11 8.90
CA PRO A 125 6.89 20.04 7.99
C PRO A 125 6.35 18.83 8.77
N SER A 126 5.09 18.48 8.52
CA SER A 126 4.37 17.36 9.11
C SER A 126 3.29 16.89 8.15
N ARG A 127 2.71 15.72 8.43
CA ARG A 127 1.58 15.17 7.66
C ARG A 127 0.48 16.23 7.49
N TRP A 128 0.02 16.40 6.26
CA TRP A 128 -1.03 17.33 5.89
C TRP A 128 -1.86 16.74 4.76
N ILE A 129 -3.12 16.41 5.04
CA ILE A 129 -3.91 15.49 4.22
C ILE A 129 -4.94 16.29 3.41
N ALA A 130 -4.82 16.28 2.08
CA ALA A 130 -5.88 16.78 1.20
C ALA A 130 -6.86 15.64 0.86
N ASN A 131 -8.13 15.98 0.62
CA ASN A 131 -9.06 15.04 0.00
C ASN A 131 -8.95 15.14 -1.52
N TRP A 132 -9.03 13.99 -2.19
CA TRP A 132 -8.90 13.86 -3.62
C TRP A 132 -9.97 14.65 -4.39
N ILE A 133 -11.22 14.64 -3.89
CA ILE A 133 -12.37 15.18 -4.63
C ILE A 133 -13.22 16.10 -3.75
N VAL A 134 -13.68 17.19 -4.35
CA VAL A 134 -14.72 18.06 -3.80
C VAL A 134 -15.87 18.20 -4.80
N ASN A 135 -17.07 18.54 -4.33
CA ASN A 135 -18.18 18.89 -5.21
C ASN A 135 -18.01 20.31 -5.80
N ALA A 136 -17.36 20.49 -6.93
CA ALA A 136 -17.11 21.79 -7.53
C ALA A 136 -18.36 22.53 -8.06
N LYS A 137 -19.50 21.85 -8.28
CA LYS A 137 -20.70 22.42 -8.94
C LYS A 137 -21.91 22.54 -8.02
N GLU A 138 -23.07 22.03 -8.44
CA GLU A 138 -24.33 22.14 -7.70
C GLU A 138 -24.35 21.25 -6.47
N PRO A 139 -25.01 21.65 -5.37
CA PRO A 139 -25.32 20.74 -4.29
C PRO A 139 -26.14 19.53 -4.79
N VAL A 140 -25.74 18.33 -4.40
CA VAL A 140 -26.38 17.07 -4.84
C VAL A 140 -26.76 16.20 -3.65
N LEU A 141 -27.84 15.43 -3.76
CA LEU A 141 -28.18 14.42 -2.74
C LEU A 141 -27.09 13.34 -2.75
N ALA A 142 -26.61 12.91 -1.59
CA ALA A 142 -25.67 11.80 -1.46
C ALA A 142 -26.35 10.46 -1.78
N ASN A 143 -25.54 9.47 -2.15
CA ASN A 143 -25.98 8.08 -2.13
C ASN A 143 -26.20 7.62 -0.68
N TRP A 144 -27.27 6.87 -0.44
CA TRP A 144 -27.74 6.47 0.89
C TRP A 144 -27.98 4.95 0.97
N PRO A 145 -27.85 4.31 2.17
CA PRO A 145 -27.42 4.86 3.47
C PRO A 145 -25.95 5.25 3.51
N ILE A 146 -25.64 6.32 4.25
CA ILE A 146 -24.26 6.77 4.49
C ILE A 146 -23.70 6.03 5.70
N ASP A 147 -22.51 5.46 5.57
CA ASP A 147 -21.71 5.02 6.70
C ASP A 147 -20.82 6.20 7.16
N PRO A 148 -21.04 6.77 8.36
CA PRO A 148 -20.31 7.95 8.81
C PRO A 148 -18.88 7.63 9.26
N ILE A 149 -18.51 6.36 9.46
CA ILE A 149 -17.18 5.93 9.89
C ILE A 149 -16.37 5.47 8.69
N ASN A 150 -16.97 4.69 7.79
CA ASN A 150 -16.33 4.14 6.60
C ASN A 150 -17.12 4.51 5.34
N PRO A 151 -16.95 5.72 4.78
CA PRO A 151 -17.78 6.20 3.65
C PRO A 151 -17.82 5.23 2.44
N THR A 152 -16.74 4.51 2.17
CA THR A 152 -16.66 3.48 1.09
C THR A 152 -17.54 2.25 1.33
N GLN A 153 -17.99 2.04 2.57
CA GLN A 153 -18.90 0.97 3.00
C GLN A 153 -20.37 1.41 2.99
N SER A 154 -20.68 2.61 2.50
CA SER A 154 -22.06 3.10 2.35
C SER A 154 -22.91 2.21 1.42
N GLY A 155 -24.22 2.40 1.43
CA GLY A 155 -25.19 1.67 0.61
C GLY A 155 -25.86 0.50 1.34
N PHE A 156 -26.93 -0.01 0.74
CA PHE A 156 -27.61 -1.22 1.18
C PHE A 156 -26.84 -2.45 0.74
N LYS A 157 -26.55 -3.34 1.69
CA LYS A 157 -25.70 -4.51 1.49
C LYS A 157 -26.45 -5.76 1.91
N GLY A 158 -26.55 -6.75 1.02
CA GLY A 158 -27.14 -8.05 1.31
C GLY A 158 -28.62 -8.02 1.71
N VAL A 159 -29.41 -7.09 1.18
CA VAL A 159 -30.85 -7.01 1.46
C VAL A 159 -31.60 -8.06 0.65
N PRO A 160 -32.40 -8.96 1.26
CA PRO A 160 -33.08 -10.02 0.53
C PRO A 160 -34.21 -9.46 -0.34
N PHE A 161 -34.23 -9.86 -1.62
CA PHE A 161 -35.35 -9.63 -2.53
C PHE A 161 -35.69 -10.89 -3.32
N GLU A 162 -36.97 -11.05 -3.63
CA GLU A 162 -37.45 -12.10 -4.53
C GLU A 162 -37.16 -11.71 -5.98
N PHE A 163 -36.48 -12.60 -6.71
CA PHE A 163 -36.21 -12.51 -8.14
C PHE A 163 -37.05 -13.52 -8.90
N VAL A 164 -37.63 -13.07 -10.01
CA VAL A 164 -38.34 -13.92 -10.97
C VAL A 164 -37.74 -13.69 -12.34
N ASP A 165 -37.13 -14.72 -12.94
CA ASP A 165 -36.39 -14.64 -14.20
C ASP A 165 -35.31 -13.54 -14.18
N GLY A 166 -34.61 -13.43 -13.04
CA GLY A 166 -33.60 -12.40 -12.79
C GLY A 166 -34.16 -10.98 -12.60
N PHE A 167 -35.48 -10.79 -12.62
CA PHE A 167 -36.11 -9.50 -12.40
C PHE A 167 -36.55 -9.31 -10.94
N THR A 168 -36.35 -8.10 -10.40
CA THR A 168 -36.98 -7.67 -9.15
C THR A 168 -37.35 -6.19 -9.19
N ARG A 169 -38.14 -5.74 -8.21
CA ARG A 169 -38.45 -4.32 -8.00
C ARG A 169 -38.26 -3.97 -6.53
N ILE A 170 -37.37 -3.02 -6.27
CA ILE A 170 -37.15 -2.50 -4.92
C ILE A 170 -38.42 -1.78 -4.45
N PRO A 171 -38.98 -2.12 -3.28
CA PRO A 171 -40.21 -1.50 -2.79
C PRO A 171 -40.10 0.02 -2.65
N HIS A 172 -41.16 0.73 -3.00
CA HIS A 172 -41.26 2.17 -2.77
C HIS A 172 -41.52 2.47 -1.30
N GLY A 173 -40.99 3.61 -0.83
CA GLY A 173 -41.13 4.03 0.56
C GLY A 173 -40.20 3.31 1.54
N ALA A 174 -40.32 3.67 2.81
CA ALA A 174 -39.47 3.12 3.87
C ALA A 174 -39.60 1.59 3.99
N PRO A 175 -38.49 0.87 4.29
CA PRO A 175 -37.14 1.39 4.53
C PRO A 175 -36.25 1.49 3.28
N HIS A 176 -36.73 1.07 2.10
CA HIS A 176 -35.89 0.80 0.93
C HIS A 176 -35.85 1.92 -0.12
N TRP A 177 -36.95 2.67 -0.25
CA TRP A 177 -37.01 3.87 -1.07
C TRP A 177 -36.64 3.62 -2.55
N GLY A 178 -37.13 2.52 -3.12
CA GLY A 178 -36.79 2.06 -4.47
C GLY A 178 -37.09 3.08 -5.57
N GLU A 179 -38.03 4.00 -5.36
CA GLU A 179 -38.33 5.11 -6.27
C GLU A 179 -37.15 6.09 -6.43
N TYR A 180 -36.17 6.05 -5.51
CA TYR A 180 -34.95 6.85 -5.55
C TYR A 180 -33.69 6.05 -5.91
N LEU A 181 -33.84 4.83 -6.47
CA LEU A 181 -32.71 4.00 -6.89
C LEU A 181 -31.75 4.77 -7.81
N ASP A 182 -30.46 4.77 -7.46
CA ASP A 182 -29.41 5.44 -8.24
C ASP A 182 -28.30 4.50 -8.70
N LYS A 183 -28.03 3.43 -7.95
CA LYS A 183 -27.01 2.44 -8.32
C LYS A 183 -27.34 1.08 -7.74
N ALA A 184 -27.06 0.03 -8.49
CA ALA A 184 -27.06 -1.34 -8.02
C ALA A 184 -25.92 -2.13 -8.65
N THR A 185 -25.42 -3.16 -7.94
CA THR A 185 -24.23 -3.91 -8.36
C THR A 185 -24.55 -5.36 -8.72
N PHE A 186 -24.94 -6.17 -7.74
CA PHE A 186 -25.21 -7.59 -7.95
C PHE A 186 -26.08 -8.19 -6.82
N ALA A 187 -26.74 -9.31 -7.13
CA ALA A 187 -27.26 -10.26 -6.16
C ALA A 187 -26.24 -11.38 -5.93
N PHE A 188 -26.32 -12.13 -4.82
CA PHE A 188 -25.30 -13.15 -4.52
C PHE A 188 -25.78 -14.33 -3.66
N GLU A 189 -25.03 -15.43 -3.73
CA GLU A 189 -25.11 -16.59 -2.83
C GLU A 189 -23.77 -16.75 -2.10
N GLY A 190 -23.76 -16.53 -0.78
CA GLY A 190 -22.55 -16.51 0.04
C GLY A 190 -22.53 -15.32 0.99
N ASP A 191 -21.33 -14.91 1.40
CA ASP A 191 -21.08 -13.74 2.26
C ASP A 191 -20.17 -12.73 1.54
N LEU A 192 -20.30 -11.45 1.83
CA LEU A 192 -19.42 -10.42 1.26
C LEU A 192 -18.05 -10.48 1.95
N ALA A 193 -16.97 -10.47 1.16
CA ALA A 193 -15.60 -10.50 1.67
C ALA A 193 -15.23 -9.26 2.48
N TRP A 194 -15.87 -8.12 2.20
CA TRP A 194 -15.83 -6.90 3.01
C TRP A 194 -17.18 -6.17 2.93
N ASN A 195 -17.44 -5.25 3.84
CA ASN A 195 -18.75 -4.62 4.00
C ASN A 195 -19.02 -3.49 2.98
N ALA A 196 -18.97 -3.77 1.68
CA ALA A 196 -19.27 -2.79 0.64
C ALA A 196 -20.12 -3.38 -0.50
N ILE A 197 -20.84 -2.52 -1.23
CA ILE A 197 -21.72 -2.94 -2.33
C ILE A 197 -20.97 -3.56 -3.52
N ASN A 198 -19.66 -3.33 -3.63
CA ASN A 198 -18.78 -3.85 -4.68
C ASN A 198 -17.81 -4.92 -4.17
N ALA A 199 -18.12 -5.55 -3.03
CA ALA A 199 -17.30 -6.60 -2.45
C ALA A 199 -17.30 -7.88 -3.29
N SER A 200 -16.21 -8.66 -3.24
CA SER A 200 -16.26 -10.03 -3.75
C SER A 200 -17.11 -10.91 -2.85
N VAL A 201 -17.63 -12.01 -3.39
CA VAL A 201 -18.49 -12.95 -2.66
C VAL A 201 -17.67 -14.18 -2.28
N LYS A 202 -17.73 -14.59 -1.02
CA LYS A 202 -17.17 -15.84 -0.48
C LYS A 202 -18.24 -16.88 -0.25
N ALA A 203 -17.91 -18.13 -0.49
CA ALA A 203 -18.84 -19.23 -0.28
C ALA A 203 -19.12 -19.43 1.22
N ARG A 204 -20.11 -20.25 1.55
CA ARG A 204 -20.36 -20.72 2.91
C ARG A 204 -19.97 -22.20 3.01
N LYS A 205 -19.40 -22.57 4.15
CA LYS A 205 -19.17 -23.96 4.53
C LYS A 205 -20.51 -24.61 4.93
N GLU A 206 -20.52 -25.94 5.02
CA GLU A 206 -21.71 -26.70 5.46
C GLU A 206 -22.21 -26.28 6.85
N ASP A 207 -21.33 -25.77 7.71
CA ASP A 207 -21.67 -25.28 9.05
C ASP A 207 -22.23 -23.84 9.07
N GLY A 208 -22.34 -23.21 7.90
CA GLY A 208 -22.86 -21.84 7.73
C GLY A 208 -21.81 -20.73 7.92
N SER A 209 -20.57 -21.05 8.28
CA SER A 209 -19.48 -20.06 8.34
C SER A 209 -18.94 -19.72 6.95
N THR A 210 -18.32 -18.54 6.81
CA THR A 210 -17.71 -18.12 5.54
C THR A 210 -16.52 -19.02 5.17
N ASP A 211 -16.50 -19.50 3.94
CA ASP A 211 -15.38 -20.19 3.33
C ASP A 211 -14.47 -19.18 2.63
N TRP A 212 -13.45 -18.71 3.35
CA TRP A 212 -12.46 -17.76 2.81
C TRP A 212 -11.62 -18.33 1.67
N SER A 213 -11.61 -19.65 1.49
CA SER A 213 -10.84 -20.36 0.46
C SER A 213 -11.62 -20.61 -0.83
N ALA A 214 -12.93 -20.35 -0.85
CA ALA A 214 -13.79 -20.57 -2.01
C ALA A 214 -14.66 -19.34 -2.29
N ASP A 215 -14.81 -19.01 -3.57
CA ASP A 215 -15.68 -17.91 -3.99
C ASP A 215 -17.15 -18.35 -4.01
N GLY A 216 -18.03 -17.45 -3.58
CA GLY A 216 -19.47 -17.63 -3.69
C GLY A 216 -19.97 -17.31 -5.10
N LYS A 217 -21.29 -17.31 -5.30
CA LYS A 217 -21.88 -16.95 -6.60
C LYS A 217 -22.30 -15.48 -6.61
N GLN A 218 -21.95 -14.80 -7.69
CA GLN A 218 -22.36 -13.42 -7.97
C GLN A 218 -23.26 -13.41 -9.20
N TYR A 219 -24.35 -12.65 -9.13
CA TYR A 219 -25.32 -12.44 -10.20
C TYR A 219 -25.37 -10.96 -10.53
N ASP A 220 -24.62 -10.55 -11.56
CA ASP A 220 -24.48 -9.15 -11.95
C ASP A 220 -25.79 -8.55 -12.47
N VAL A 221 -25.98 -7.27 -12.17
CA VAL A 221 -27.00 -6.44 -12.81
C VAL A 221 -26.76 -6.36 -14.32
N ASP A 222 -27.83 -6.48 -15.09
CA ASP A 222 -27.87 -6.16 -16.52
C ASP A 222 -28.28 -4.70 -16.71
N TRP A 223 -29.44 -4.31 -16.18
CA TRP A 223 -29.92 -2.93 -16.19
C TRP A 223 -30.83 -2.58 -15.00
N ILE A 224 -31.00 -1.29 -14.73
CA ILE A 224 -31.92 -0.74 -13.74
C ILE A 224 -32.75 0.43 -14.31
N ILE A 225 -33.90 0.71 -13.71
CA ILE A 225 -34.65 1.97 -13.92
C ILE A 225 -34.43 2.88 -12.71
N VAL A 226 -33.69 3.96 -12.90
CA VAL A 226 -33.31 4.90 -11.85
C VAL A 226 -34.35 5.99 -11.61
N TRP A 227 -34.15 6.77 -10.55
CA TRP A 227 -35.01 7.87 -10.10
C TRP A 227 -35.26 8.99 -11.13
N THR A 228 -34.42 9.11 -12.16
CA THR A 228 -34.60 10.05 -13.28
C THR A 228 -35.53 9.51 -14.38
N GLY A 229 -36.00 8.27 -14.26
CA GLY A 229 -36.78 7.58 -15.29
C GLY A 229 -35.95 7.14 -16.49
N GLN A 230 -34.62 7.06 -16.34
CA GLN A 230 -33.72 6.43 -17.31
C GLN A 230 -33.59 4.94 -17.00
N LYS A 231 -33.57 4.11 -18.05
CA LYS A 231 -33.12 2.72 -17.98
C LYS A 231 -31.65 2.67 -18.35
N ILE A 232 -30.80 2.24 -17.43
CA ILE A 232 -29.33 2.28 -17.55
C ILE A 232 -28.78 0.87 -17.37
N ASP A 233 -27.87 0.45 -18.24
CA ASP A 233 -27.22 -0.85 -18.14
C ASP A 233 -25.99 -0.84 -17.20
N SER A 234 -25.40 -2.01 -16.96
CA SER A 234 -24.21 -2.16 -16.11
C SER A 234 -22.93 -1.48 -16.62
N ASN A 235 -22.89 -1.05 -17.89
CA ASN A 235 -21.78 -0.28 -18.45
C ASN A 235 -21.99 1.24 -18.33
N GLY A 236 -23.19 1.66 -17.91
CA GLY A 236 -23.61 3.06 -17.82
C GLY A 236 -24.33 3.58 -19.05
N ASP A 237 -24.66 2.73 -20.02
CA ASP A 237 -25.37 3.15 -21.23
C ASP A 237 -26.86 3.36 -20.95
N VAL A 238 -27.39 4.51 -21.36
CA VAL A 238 -28.82 4.83 -21.28
C VAL A 238 -29.57 4.12 -22.41
N LEU A 239 -30.28 3.04 -22.09
CA LEU A 239 -31.02 2.22 -23.04
C LEU A 239 -32.35 2.85 -23.47
N SER A 240 -33.01 3.57 -22.57
CA SER A 240 -34.28 4.28 -22.83
C SER A 240 -34.60 5.29 -21.72
N THR A 241 -35.49 6.24 -21.99
CA THR A 241 -35.85 7.34 -21.07
C THR A 241 -37.37 7.52 -20.97
N GLY A 242 -37.85 8.15 -19.90
CA GLY A 242 -39.26 8.53 -19.74
C GLY A 242 -40.17 7.40 -19.26
N HIS A 243 -39.61 6.46 -18.49
CA HIS A 243 -40.37 5.38 -17.83
C HIS A 243 -41.34 5.94 -16.78
N ASP A 244 -42.43 5.24 -16.52
CA ASP A 244 -43.42 5.68 -15.53
C ASP A 244 -42.83 5.61 -14.12
N ALA A 245 -43.19 6.55 -13.24
CA ALA A 245 -42.68 6.59 -11.86
C ALA A 245 -42.91 5.29 -11.08
N ALA A 246 -43.97 4.54 -11.41
CA ALA A 246 -44.25 3.24 -10.82
C ALA A 246 -43.20 2.17 -11.17
N GLU A 247 -42.42 2.36 -12.23
CA GLU A 247 -41.37 1.45 -12.71
C GLU A 247 -40.00 1.73 -12.07
N PHE A 248 -39.84 2.85 -11.38
CA PHE A 248 -38.57 3.21 -10.73
C PHE A 248 -38.20 2.17 -9.66
N GLY A 249 -36.92 1.83 -9.58
CA GLY A 249 -36.44 0.76 -8.70
C GLY A 249 -36.52 -0.64 -9.30
N ALA A 250 -36.91 -0.76 -10.58
CA ALA A 250 -36.83 -2.02 -11.31
C ALA A 250 -35.37 -2.40 -11.59
N VAL A 251 -35.06 -3.69 -11.43
CA VAL A 251 -33.73 -4.27 -11.61
C VAL A 251 -33.85 -5.55 -12.43
N GLN A 252 -32.97 -5.72 -13.41
CA GLN A 252 -32.77 -6.97 -14.13
C GLN A 252 -31.34 -7.45 -13.94
N LEU A 253 -31.16 -8.73 -13.64
CA LEU A 253 -29.86 -9.39 -13.61
C LEU A 253 -29.52 -10.00 -14.99
N LYS A 254 -28.23 -10.16 -15.28
CA LYS A 254 -27.74 -10.83 -16.50
C LYS A 254 -28.16 -12.29 -16.55
N ASP A 255 -28.23 -12.95 -15.40
CA ASP A 255 -28.83 -14.27 -15.28
C ASP A 255 -30.35 -14.17 -15.22
N SER A 256 -30.99 -14.24 -16.40
CA SER A 256 -32.45 -14.21 -16.54
C SER A 256 -33.14 -15.52 -16.14
N THR A 257 -32.43 -16.48 -15.54
CA THR A 257 -32.99 -17.74 -15.06
C THR A 257 -33.07 -17.81 -13.53
N LEU A 258 -32.54 -16.79 -12.84
CA LEU A 258 -32.54 -16.73 -11.39
C LEU A 258 -33.97 -16.62 -10.83
N GLN A 259 -34.28 -17.50 -9.87
CA GLN A 259 -35.59 -17.62 -9.25
C GLN A 259 -35.41 -17.76 -7.72
N GLY A 260 -36.17 -16.99 -6.94
CA GLY A 260 -36.20 -17.08 -5.47
C GLY A 260 -35.63 -15.84 -4.77
N GLU A 261 -35.47 -15.94 -3.45
CA GLU A 261 -34.97 -14.84 -2.61
C GLU A 261 -33.44 -14.82 -2.56
N TYR A 262 -32.83 -13.69 -2.90
CA TYR A 262 -31.37 -13.50 -2.85
C TYR A 262 -31.00 -12.16 -2.19
N PRO A 263 -29.93 -12.12 -1.39
CA PRO A 263 -29.27 -10.89 -0.95
C PRO A 263 -28.85 -10.01 -2.14
N PHE A 264 -29.11 -8.71 -2.05
CA PHE A 264 -28.85 -7.73 -3.11
C PHE A 264 -28.24 -6.43 -2.60
N ASN A 265 -27.37 -5.83 -3.41
CA ASN A 265 -26.60 -4.62 -3.09
C ASN A 265 -27.05 -3.42 -3.95
N TYR A 266 -27.39 -2.29 -3.32
CA TYR A 266 -27.85 -1.07 -4.02
C TYR A 266 -27.67 0.21 -3.19
N ALA A 267 -27.91 1.38 -3.81
CA ALA A 267 -27.97 2.67 -3.14
C ALA A 267 -28.97 3.62 -3.83
N THR A 268 -29.53 4.56 -3.05
CA THR A 268 -30.53 5.52 -3.50
C THR A 268 -30.03 6.96 -3.38
N ARG A 269 -30.64 7.90 -4.12
CA ARG A 269 -30.49 9.37 -3.90
C ARG A 269 -31.65 9.85 -3.05
N GLN A 270 -31.64 9.45 -1.77
CA GLN A 270 -32.78 9.68 -0.90
C GLN A 270 -32.99 11.19 -0.61
N PRO A 271 -34.23 11.71 -0.68
CA PRO A 271 -34.53 13.08 -0.26
C PRO A 271 -34.26 13.33 1.23
N VAL A 272 -33.96 14.59 1.57
CA VAL A 272 -33.61 14.99 2.95
C VAL A 272 -34.77 14.81 3.91
N GLU A 273 -36.01 15.06 3.47
CA GLU A 273 -37.22 14.85 4.27
C GLU A 273 -37.43 13.38 4.68
N PHE A 274 -36.76 12.43 4.01
CA PHE A 274 -36.80 11.01 4.33
C PHE A 274 -35.53 10.50 5.02
N GLY A 275 -34.56 11.37 5.32
CA GLY A 275 -33.32 11.01 6.01
C GLY A 275 -32.07 11.01 5.11
N GLY A 276 -32.20 11.41 3.85
CA GLY A 276 -31.05 11.66 2.98
C GLY A 276 -30.26 12.92 3.37
N GLN A 277 -29.14 13.14 2.68
CA GLN A 277 -28.22 14.24 2.98
C GLN A 277 -27.69 14.87 1.70
N TYR A 278 -27.46 16.20 1.70
CA TYR A 278 -26.78 16.89 0.60
C TYR A 278 -25.26 16.88 0.77
N ILE A 279 -24.57 16.85 -0.36
CA ILE A 279 -23.16 17.21 -0.48
C ILE A 279 -23.10 18.66 -1.02
N PRO A 280 -22.76 19.66 -0.18
CA PRO A 280 -22.69 21.05 -0.60
C PRO A 280 -21.59 21.29 -1.65
N ARG A 281 -21.69 22.40 -2.39
CA ARG A 281 -20.58 22.87 -3.22
C ARG A 281 -19.31 23.05 -2.39
N ASN A 282 -18.20 22.63 -2.95
CA ASN A 282 -16.83 22.59 -2.42
C ASN A 282 -16.64 21.77 -1.15
N ALA A 283 -17.63 20.94 -0.77
CA ALA A 283 -17.44 19.97 0.30
C ALA A 283 -16.62 18.76 -0.19
N VAL A 284 -15.78 18.24 0.69
CA VAL A 284 -15.04 16.99 0.47
C VAL A 284 -16.00 15.80 0.37
N GLN A 285 -15.68 14.88 -0.53
CA GLN A 285 -16.53 13.73 -0.83
C GLN A 285 -15.73 12.51 -1.27
N HIS A 286 -16.38 11.35 -1.24
CA HIS A 286 -15.94 10.14 -1.91
C HIS A 286 -16.91 9.81 -3.05
N ASN A 287 -16.42 9.29 -4.18
CA ASN A 287 -17.26 8.95 -5.35
C ASN A 287 -17.21 7.46 -5.75
N ARG A 288 -16.46 6.62 -5.03
CA ARG A 288 -16.32 5.17 -5.30
C ARG A 288 -16.49 4.31 -4.03
N PRO A 289 -17.29 3.23 -4.02
CA PRO A 289 -18.25 2.86 -5.05
C PRO A 289 -19.46 3.82 -5.14
N LEU A 290 -19.65 4.69 -4.13
CA LEU A 290 -20.80 5.58 -3.97
C LEU A 290 -20.38 7.04 -3.81
N HIS A 291 -21.27 7.97 -4.19
CA HIS A 291 -21.10 9.41 -4.04
C HIS A 291 -21.62 9.89 -2.69
N VAL A 292 -20.72 10.03 -1.71
CA VAL A 292 -21.05 10.25 -0.30
C VAL A 292 -20.16 11.37 0.30
N PRO A 293 -20.65 12.13 1.30
CA PRO A 293 -19.82 13.08 2.03
C PRO A 293 -18.85 12.37 2.97
N LEU A 294 -17.77 13.06 3.35
CA LEU A 294 -16.89 12.64 4.45
C LEU A 294 -17.34 13.36 5.73
N LEU A 295 -17.73 12.59 6.76
CA LEU A 295 -18.37 13.11 7.98
C LEU A 295 -17.53 12.97 9.25
N GLY A 296 -16.44 12.21 9.18
CA GLY A 296 -15.49 11.98 10.27
C GLY A 296 -14.36 13.00 10.28
N SER A 297 -13.21 12.58 10.80
CA SER A 297 -12.00 13.41 10.87
C SER A 297 -11.31 13.55 9.51
N VAL A 298 -10.21 14.31 9.49
CA VAL A 298 -9.33 14.44 8.32
C VAL A 298 -8.76 13.10 7.84
N ASN A 299 -8.77 12.05 8.66
CA ASN A 299 -8.29 10.73 8.25
C ASN A 299 -9.25 10.03 7.26
N GLN A 300 -10.53 10.41 7.20
CA GLN A 300 -11.41 9.96 6.11
C GLN A 300 -11.03 10.59 4.76
N MET A 301 -10.27 11.68 4.78
CA MET A 301 -9.74 12.29 3.58
C MET A 301 -8.55 11.47 3.10
N GLY A 302 -8.39 11.41 1.79
CA GLY A 302 -7.23 10.82 1.15
C GLY A 302 -7.14 11.41 -0.24
N ASN A 303 -5.93 11.49 -0.77
CA ASN A 303 -5.67 12.03 -2.09
C ASN A 303 -5.42 10.91 -3.11
N ALA A 304 -5.55 11.24 -4.40
CA ALA A 304 -4.75 10.54 -5.39
C ALA A 304 -3.31 11.05 -5.24
N ALA A 305 -2.35 10.15 -5.10
CA ALA A 305 -1.01 10.54 -4.65
C ALA A 305 -0.30 11.49 -5.65
N ASP A 306 -0.65 11.43 -6.93
CA ASP A 306 -0.16 12.31 -8.00
C ASP A 306 -0.60 13.78 -7.83
N GLY A 307 -1.82 14.00 -7.31
CA GLY A 307 -2.36 15.33 -7.02
C GLY A 307 -1.48 16.13 -6.04
N GLU A 308 -0.89 15.45 -5.05
CA GLU A 308 0.06 16.06 -4.11
C GLU A 308 1.39 16.37 -4.75
N GLU A 309 1.93 15.46 -5.56
CA GLU A 309 3.20 15.70 -6.27
C GLU A 309 3.12 16.93 -7.18
N TRP A 310 2.00 17.13 -7.87
CA TRP A 310 1.77 18.36 -8.64
C TRP A 310 1.48 19.57 -7.76
N PHE A 311 0.80 19.42 -6.64
CA PHE A 311 0.60 20.53 -5.72
C PHE A 311 1.93 21.03 -5.13
N ALA A 312 2.88 20.13 -4.88
CA ALA A 312 4.24 20.48 -4.50
C ALA A 312 4.92 21.34 -5.59
N ASP A 313 4.86 20.96 -6.87
CA ASP A 313 5.40 21.79 -7.97
C ASP A 313 4.67 23.15 -8.07
N ALA A 314 3.36 23.18 -7.87
CA ALA A 314 2.59 24.42 -7.83
C ALA A 314 3.09 25.36 -6.69
N CYS A 315 3.28 24.83 -5.49
CA CYS A 315 3.81 25.55 -4.34
C CYS A 315 5.25 26.01 -4.59
N TYR A 316 6.09 25.16 -5.17
CA TYR A 316 7.46 25.49 -5.54
C TYR A 316 7.52 26.65 -6.54
N LEU A 317 6.74 26.59 -7.63
CA LEU A 317 6.68 27.64 -8.64
C LEU A 317 6.21 28.96 -8.03
N LEU A 318 5.14 28.96 -7.23
CA LEU A 318 4.65 30.17 -6.56
C LEU A 318 5.65 30.73 -5.56
N TRP A 319 6.31 29.86 -4.77
CA TRP A 319 7.37 30.28 -3.86
C TRP A 319 8.54 30.91 -4.60
N LYS A 320 9.02 30.28 -5.68
CA LYS A 320 10.08 30.85 -6.52
C LYS A 320 9.63 32.19 -7.11
N ILE A 321 8.45 32.29 -7.70
CA ILE A 321 7.95 33.54 -8.31
C ILE A 321 7.82 34.70 -7.30
N THR A 322 7.47 34.41 -6.04
CA THR A 322 6.98 35.44 -5.09
C THR A 322 7.87 35.64 -3.86
N GLY A 323 8.64 34.63 -3.47
CA GLY A 323 9.38 34.58 -2.21
C GLY A 323 8.52 34.43 -0.96
N GLU A 324 7.21 34.21 -1.09
CA GLU A 324 6.29 34.24 0.07
C GLU A 324 6.32 32.95 0.91
N VAL A 325 6.34 33.13 2.23
CA VAL A 325 6.48 32.06 3.23
C VAL A 325 5.36 30.99 3.18
N PRO A 326 4.07 31.34 2.99
CA PRO A 326 3.00 30.33 2.98
C PRO A 326 3.21 29.25 1.90
N TYR A 327 3.68 29.63 0.70
CA TYR A 327 3.96 28.68 -0.37
C TYR A 327 5.09 27.71 -0.01
N LYS A 328 6.14 28.20 0.66
CA LYS A 328 7.24 27.33 1.11
C LYS A 328 6.81 26.35 2.20
N LYS A 329 6.01 26.80 3.17
CA LYS A 329 5.47 25.92 4.21
C LYS A 329 4.57 24.84 3.63
N ALA A 330 3.70 25.21 2.69
CA ALA A 330 2.84 24.27 1.99
C ALA A 330 3.64 23.25 1.17
N LEU A 331 4.68 23.71 0.44
CA LEU A 331 5.62 22.83 -0.25
C LEU A 331 6.22 21.80 0.71
N ASP A 332 6.76 22.24 1.84
CA ASP A 332 7.49 21.35 2.75
C ASP A 332 6.56 20.34 3.44
N ALA A 333 5.35 20.74 3.80
CA ALA A 333 4.34 19.83 4.35
C ALA A 333 3.84 18.82 3.31
N CYS A 334 3.67 19.25 2.05
CA CYS A 334 3.29 18.38 0.95
C CYS A 334 4.40 17.37 0.62
N LEU A 335 5.67 17.79 0.57
CA LEU A 335 6.81 16.88 0.39
C LEU A 335 6.93 15.89 1.55
N PHE A 336 6.76 16.34 2.80
CA PHE A 336 6.73 15.44 3.96
C PHE A 336 5.71 14.32 3.76
N THR A 337 4.49 14.70 3.38
CA THR A 337 3.37 13.78 3.21
C THR A 337 3.59 12.84 2.02
N ALA A 338 4.04 13.36 0.87
CA ALA A 338 4.40 12.54 -0.29
C ALA A 338 5.52 11.52 0.00
N HIS A 339 6.53 11.90 0.80
CA HIS A 339 7.59 10.99 1.21
C HIS A 339 7.10 9.91 2.17
N GLU A 340 6.13 10.22 3.02
CA GLU A 340 5.48 9.24 3.89
C GLU A 340 4.85 8.10 3.06
N TYR A 341 4.22 8.42 1.93
CA TYR A 341 3.61 7.43 1.02
C TYR A 341 4.59 6.45 0.38
N THR A 342 5.87 6.79 0.37
CA THR A 342 6.92 5.91 -0.18
C THR A 342 7.38 4.86 0.82
N GLN A 343 7.04 5.02 2.11
CA GLN A 343 7.42 4.12 3.18
C GLN A 343 6.41 2.97 3.29
N ILE A 344 6.21 2.28 2.17
CA ILE A 344 5.21 1.21 2.02
C ILE A 344 5.51 0.11 3.03
N ASP A 345 4.48 -0.28 3.79
CA ASP A 345 4.53 -1.30 4.85
C ASP A 345 5.50 -0.95 6.01
N SER A 346 6.11 0.24 6.05
CA SER A 346 7.06 0.65 7.11
C SER A 346 6.40 0.84 8.47
N LEU A 347 5.11 1.17 8.46
CA LEU A 347 4.31 1.33 9.65
C LEU A 347 3.71 0.02 10.11
N ASP A 348 3.78 -1.05 9.31
CA ASP A 348 3.17 -2.34 9.63
C ASP A 348 3.77 -2.88 10.93
N LYS A 349 2.96 -3.64 11.65
CA LYS A 349 3.40 -4.37 12.84
C LYS A 349 2.79 -5.76 12.80
N PHE A 350 3.47 -6.74 13.38
CA PHE A 350 2.86 -8.04 13.61
C PHE A 350 1.71 -7.95 14.62
N PHE A 351 1.93 -7.17 15.69
CA PHE A 351 0.91 -6.77 16.67
C PHE A 351 1.18 -5.34 17.12
N ARG A 352 0.11 -4.58 17.39
CA ARG A 352 0.20 -3.13 17.65
C ARG A 352 -0.38 -2.76 19.00
N GLN A 353 0.35 -1.92 19.73
CA GLN A 353 -0.20 -1.10 20.80
C GLN A 353 -0.97 0.08 20.18
N SER A 354 -2.28 0.15 20.39
CA SER A 354 -3.13 1.20 19.82
C SER A 354 -4.26 1.55 20.77
N VAL A 355 -4.42 2.85 21.01
CA VAL A 355 -5.53 3.42 21.81
C VAL A 355 -6.80 3.65 20.96
N ALA A 356 -6.68 3.54 19.63
CA ALA A 356 -7.78 3.74 18.70
C ALA A 356 -8.46 2.42 18.29
N ALA A 357 -7.66 1.36 18.14
CA ALA A 357 -8.19 0.05 17.77
C ALA A 357 -9.04 -0.54 18.90
N THR A 358 -10.10 -1.25 18.54
CA THR A 358 -10.97 -1.97 19.48
C THR A 358 -10.73 -3.48 19.45
N THR A 359 -10.12 -4.00 18.38
CA THR A 359 -9.77 -5.41 18.19
C THR A 359 -8.29 -5.65 18.50
N PRO A 360 -7.90 -6.85 18.96
CA PRO A 360 -6.49 -7.19 19.18
C PRO A 360 -5.68 -7.28 17.87
N PHE A 361 -6.35 -7.49 16.73
CA PHE A 361 -5.72 -7.65 15.42
C PHE A 361 -6.01 -6.42 14.56
N THR A 362 -4.95 -5.70 14.17
CA THR A 362 -5.02 -4.42 13.44
C THR A 362 -4.31 -4.44 12.11
N ASP A 363 -3.39 -5.38 11.89
CA ASP A 363 -2.46 -5.39 10.77
C ASP A 363 -2.49 -6.76 10.08
N GLY A 364 -2.75 -6.78 8.77
CA GLY A 364 -2.81 -7.97 7.93
C GLY A 364 -3.80 -9.04 8.44
N ILE A 365 -3.49 -10.32 8.19
CA ILE A 365 -4.32 -11.46 8.59
C ILE A 365 -3.75 -12.09 9.86
N SER A 366 -4.55 -12.13 10.93
CA SER A 366 -4.13 -12.72 12.21
C SER A 366 -4.97 -13.93 12.61
N TYR A 367 -4.33 -14.86 13.32
CA TYR A 367 -4.97 -16.03 13.91
C TYR A 367 -4.56 -16.17 15.37
N ASP A 368 -5.42 -16.78 16.17
CA ASP A 368 -5.08 -17.23 17.51
C ASP A 368 -5.32 -18.72 17.71
N PHE A 369 -4.46 -19.32 18.52
CA PHE A 369 -4.53 -20.73 18.88
C PHE A 369 -4.37 -20.88 20.39
N VAL A 370 -5.25 -21.66 21.01
CA VAL A 370 -5.21 -21.91 22.45
C VAL A 370 -5.03 -23.40 22.74
N TYR A 371 -4.11 -23.71 23.67
CA TYR A 371 -3.92 -25.05 24.21
C TYR A 371 -4.06 -25.06 25.75
N PRO A 372 -4.77 -26.04 26.35
CA PRO A 372 -5.64 -27.00 25.69
C PRO A 372 -6.79 -26.27 24.99
N LYS A 373 -7.34 -26.85 23.91
CA LYS A 373 -8.42 -26.23 23.10
C LYS A 373 -9.67 -25.85 23.92
N THR A 374 -9.83 -26.42 25.11
CA THR A 374 -10.91 -26.13 26.05
C THR A 374 -10.69 -24.89 26.92
N ALA A 375 -9.47 -24.35 26.97
CA ALA A 375 -9.22 -23.06 27.59
C ALA A 375 -9.79 -21.94 26.69
N GLN A 376 -10.42 -20.94 27.31
CA GLN A 376 -10.96 -19.78 26.60
C GLN A 376 -10.16 -18.54 26.97
N SER A 377 -9.74 -17.79 25.95
CA SER A 377 -9.17 -16.46 26.11
C SER A 377 -10.28 -15.42 26.14
N MET A 378 -10.15 -14.43 27.03
CA MET A 378 -10.87 -13.17 26.92
C MET A 378 -9.90 -12.09 26.42
N TYR A 379 -10.19 -11.52 25.24
CA TYR A 379 -9.41 -10.43 24.67
C TYR A 379 -9.98 -9.06 24.99
N GLY A 380 -9.10 -8.07 24.99
CA GLY A 380 -9.46 -6.67 25.06
C GLY A 380 -8.26 -5.78 24.75
N ARG A 381 -8.42 -4.48 25.02
CA ARG A 381 -7.32 -3.52 25.10
C ARG A 381 -7.44 -2.70 26.38
N ASP A 382 -6.30 -2.32 26.94
CA ASP A 382 -6.27 -1.41 28.08
C ASP A 382 -6.22 0.07 27.65
N THR A 383 -6.23 0.99 28.62
CA THR A 383 -6.23 2.43 28.35
C THR A 383 -4.93 2.95 27.73
N ALA A 384 -3.85 2.17 27.77
CA ALA A 384 -2.59 2.47 27.08
C ALA A 384 -2.54 1.81 25.69
N GLY A 385 -3.57 1.06 25.30
CA GLY A 385 -3.69 0.42 23.99
C GLY A 385 -3.02 -0.96 23.89
N PHE A 386 -2.54 -1.53 24.99
CA PHE A 386 -1.99 -2.90 24.98
C PHE A 386 -3.10 -3.91 24.76
N ILE A 387 -2.84 -4.92 23.94
CA ILE A 387 -3.71 -6.09 23.80
C ILE A 387 -3.69 -6.85 25.12
N THR A 388 -4.85 -7.10 25.72
CA THR A 388 -4.98 -7.87 26.95
C THR A 388 -5.55 -9.26 26.66
N ALA A 389 -4.97 -10.29 27.25
CA ALA A 389 -5.49 -11.66 27.22
C ALA A 389 -5.60 -12.20 28.66
N GLN A 390 -6.74 -12.83 28.98
CA GLN A 390 -6.98 -13.44 30.29
C GLN A 390 -7.46 -14.89 30.14
N PHE A 391 -6.93 -15.76 31.00
CA PHE A 391 -7.28 -17.17 31.11
C PHE A 391 -7.70 -17.55 32.53
N ASP A 392 -8.66 -18.46 32.65
CA ASP A 392 -9.18 -18.98 33.91
C ASP A 392 -8.40 -20.21 34.45
N ARG A 393 -7.41 -20.69 33.68
CA ARG A 393 -6.63 -21.90 33.94
C ARG A 393 -5.28 -21.85 33.23
N ALA A 394 -4.44 -22.84 33.52
CA ALA A 394 -3.20 -23.10 32.78
C ALA A 394 -3.47 -23.24 31.28
N ALA A 395 -2.77 -22.44 30.47
CA ALA A 395 -2.94 -22.45 29.03
C ALA A 395 -1.72 -21.88 28.30
N SER A 396 -1.65 -22.17 27.00
CA SER A 396 -0.79 -21.52 26.02
C SER A 396 -1.65 -20.78 25.01
N LEU A 397 -1.32 -19.51 24.77
CA LEU A 397 -1.90 -18.66 23.75
C LEU A 397 -0.86 -18.42 22.66
N SER A 398 -1.15 -18.79 21.42
CA SER A 398 -0.34 -18.37 20.27
C SER A 398 -1.10 -17.33 19.46
N LEU A 399 -0.52 -16.15 19.30
CA LEU A 399 -0.97 -15.11 18.38
C LEU A 399 -0.09 -15.16 17.14
N GLU A 400 -0.69 -15.30 15.98
CA GLU A 400 0.01 -15.41 14.70
C GLU A 400 -0.41 -14.31 13.73
N GLN A 401 0.57 -13.76 13.01
CA GLN A 401 0.38 -12.82 11.93
C GLN A 401 0.91 -13.43 10.62
N GLN A 402 0.08 -13.41 9.57
CA GLN A 402 0.44 -13.72 8.19
C GLN A 402 0.33 -12.50 7.25
N SER A 403 1.21 -12.45 6.26
CA SER A 403 1.20 -11.44 5.17
C SER A 403 1.70 -10.03 5.53
N VAL A 404 2.37 -9.85 6.67
CA VAL A 404 3.24 -8.69 6.92
C VAL A 404 4.69 -9.07 6.59
N TRP A 405 5.20 -8.50 5.49
CA TRP A 405 6.48 -8.91 4.89
C TRP A 405 7.57 -7.85 5.01
N PHE A 406 8.37 -7.94 6.08
CA PHE A 406 9.62 -7.19 6.17
C PHE A 406 10.72 -7.89 5.40
N ARG A 407 11.53 -7.11 4.68
CA ARG A 407 12.80 -7.58 4.12
C ARG A 407 13.92 -7.35 5.13
N LEU A 408 14.77 -8.35 5.31
CA LEU A 408 15.65 -8.47 6.46
C LEU A 408 17.10 -8.62 6.03
N ASP A 409 18.01 -8.06 6.82
CA ASP A 409 19.45 -8.27 6.75
C ASP A 409 20.04 -8.46 8.15
N GLN A 410 21.36 -8.60 8.28
CA GLN A 410 21.99 -8.80 9.60
C GLN A 410 21.92 -7.56 10.53
N GLN A 411 21.46 -6.40 10.04
CA GLN A 411 21.20 -5.21 10.87
C GLN A 411 19.78 -5.22 11.43
N SER A 412 18.92 -6.11 10.94
CA SER A 412 17.55 -6.25 11.41
C SER A 412 17.45 -6.94 12.78
N GLY A 413 16.36 -6.66 13.50
CA GLY A 413 16.01 -7.30 14.77
C GLY A 413 14.50 -7.45 14.93
N PHE A 414 14.06 -8.35 15.82
CA PHE A 414 12.65 -8.48 16.18
C PHE A 414 12.40 -7.77 17.51
N LEU A 415 11.55 -6.75 17.48
CA LEU A 415 11.02 -6.10 18.66
C LEU A 415 9.74 -6.81 19.09
N THR A 416 9.70 -7.31 20.31
CA THR A 416 8.51 -7.93 20.91
C THR A 416 8.23 -7.28 22.26
N THR A 417 7.04 -6.69 22.41
CA THR A 417 6.61 -6.09 23.69
C THR A 417 5.58 -6.97 24.37
N PHE A 418 5.88 -7.49 25.56
CA PHE A 418 4.92 -8.29 26.31
C PHE A 418 5.12 -8.21 27.83
N GLY A 419 4.08 -8.57 28.57
CA GLY A 419 4.10 -8.78 30.02
C GLY A 419 3.01 -9.79 30.41
N GLY A 420 3.13 -10.37 31.59
CA GLY A 420 2.19 -11.37 32.08
C GLY A 420 2.54 -11.91 33.45
N VAL A 421 1.51 -12.38 34.16
CA VAL A 421 1.64 -13.01 35.48
C VAL A 421 0.47 -13.97 35.73
N GLY A 422 0.75 -15.10 36.36
CA GLY A 422 -0.25 -16.01 36.89
C GLY A 422 -0.96 -15.44 38.13
N VAL A 423 -2.14 -15.96 38.45
CA VAL A 423 -2.96 -15.51 39.58
C VAL A 423 -2.26 -15.67 40.94
N ASP A 424 -1.41 -16.68 41.09
CA ASP A 424 -0.63 -16.97 42.30
C ASP A 424 0.85 -16.54 42.14
N GLY A 425 1.15 -15.80 41.07
CA GLY A 425 2.47 -15.24 40.80
C GLY A 425 3.37 -16.11 39.92
N ALA A 426 2.84 -17.18 39.31
CA ALA A 426 3.61 -17.97 38.36
C ALA A 426 4.08 -17.11 37.17
N PRO A 427 5.31 -17.34 36.67
CA PRO A 427 5.79 -16.62 35.51
C PRO A 427 5.02 -17.01 34.24
N VAL A 428 4.92 -16.05 33.32
CA VAL A 428 4.47 -16.27 31.94
C VAL A 428 5.71 -16.38 31.04
N GLU A 429 5.81 -17.51 30.35
CA GLU A 429 6.82 -17.74 29.31
C GLU A 429 6.38 -17.14 27.99
N ALA A 430 7.33 -16.60 27.21
CA ALA A 430 7.08 -16.15 25.85
C ALA A 430 8.13 -16.70 24.86
N ARG A 431 7.65 -17.18 23.72
CA ARG A 431 8.46 -17.66 22.60
C ARG A 431 7.97 -17.03 21.30
N VAL A 432 8.90 -16.70 20.43
CA VAL A 432 8.62 -16.22 19.08
C VAL A 432 9.06 -17.26 18.06
N GLU A 433 8.20 -17.50 17.06
CA GLU A 433 8.50 -18.25 15.85
C GLU A 433 8.32 -17.34 14.63
N VAL A 434 9.22 -17.45 13.66
CA VAL A 434 9.17 -16.68 12.42
C VAL A 434 9.39 -17.63 11.25
N LEU A 435 8.53 -17.57 10.24
CA LEU A 435 8.79 -18.21 8.95
C LEU A 435 9.60 -17.24 8.09
N MET A 436 10.77 -17.67 7.63
CA MET A 436 11.63 -16.84 6.80
C MET A 436 12.01 -17.55 5.50
N SER A 437 11.98 -16.81 4.39
CA SER A 437 12.38 -17.31 3.06
C SER A 437 13.15 -16.23 2.30
N ASN A 438 13.90 -16.62 1.27
CA ASN A 438 14.55 -15.67 0.34
C ASN A 438 13.56 -15.05 -0.66
N ASP A 439 12.34 -15.58 -0.71
CA ASP A 439 11.23 -15.11 -1.54
C ASP A 439 9.95 -15.01 -0.69
N LYS A 440 8.86 -14.51 -1.29
CA LYS A 440 7.54 -14.39 -0.65
C LYS A 440 6.68 -15.66 -0.84
N ILE A 441 7.30 -16.84 -0.71
CA ILE A 441 6.63 -18.14 -0.90
C ILE A 441 6.81 -18.99 0.37
N ASP A 442 5.73 -19.19 1.11
CA ASP A 442 5.73 -19.92 2.39
C ASP A 442 6.33 -21.33 2.28
N ALA A 443 6.07 -22.03 1.17
CA ALA A 443 6.56 -23.39 0.94
C ALA A 443 8.09 -23.50 0.85
N ASN A 444 8.78 -22.39 0.56
CA ASN A 444 10.23 -22.30 0.51
C ASN A 444 10.85 -21.89 1.86
N GLY A 445 10.01 -21.49 2.82
CA GLY A 445 10.45 -20.92 4.08
C GLY A 445 10.97 -21.95 5.08
N LYS A 446 11.89 -21.50 5.94
CA LYS A 446 12.34 -22.22 7.13
C LYS A 446 11.84 -21.53 8.40
N LYS A 447 11.53 -22.31 9.43
CA LYS A 447 11.09 -21.81 10.72
C LYS A 447 12.27 -21.51 11.63
N TRP A 448 12.29 -20.29 12.14
CA TRP A 448 13.28 -19.76 13.07
C TRP A 448 12.57 -19.32 14.34
N GLY A 449 13.28 -19.22 15.45
CA GLY A 449 12.68 -18.74 16.68
C GLY A 449 13.68 -18.27 17.71
N PHE A 450 13.12 -17.70 18.78
CA PHE A 450 13.85 -17.28 19.96
C PHE A 450 12.91 -17.28 21.18
N ALA A 451 13.49 -17.55 22.34
CA ALA A 451 12.80 -17.36 23.62
C ALA A 451 12.97 -15.91 24.11
N LEU A 452 12.05 -15.48 24.96
CA LEU A 452 12.12 -14.21 25.68
C LEU A 452 12.23 -14.46 27.20
N PRO A 453 12.77 -13.51 27.98
CA PRO A 453 12.85 -13.64 29.43
C PRO A 453 11.48 -13.88 30.07
N LEU A 454 11.42 -14.71 31.12
CA LEU A 454 10.19 -14.97 31.88
C LEU A 454 9.61 -13.66 32.43
N SER A 455 8.29 -13.50 32.33
CA SER A 455 7.57 -12.37 32.90
C SER A 455 6.89 -12.75 34.21
N THR A 456 7.08 -11.96 35.27
CA THR A 456 6.38 -12.12 36.57
C THR A 456 5.50 -10.92 36.91
N ARG A 457 5.24 -10.05 35.94
CA ARG A 457 4.47 -8.81 36.12
C ARG A 457 3.65 -8.49 34.87
N LEU A 458 2.52 -7.82 35.06
CA LEU A 458 1.67 -7.36 33.95
C LEU A 458 2.25 -6.19 33.15
N GLU A 459 3.21 -5.46 33.72
CA GLU A 459 3.84 -4.33 33.04
C GLU A 459 4.67 -4.82 31.84
N PRO A 460 4.30 -4.45 30.59
CA PRO A 460 4.98 -4.94 29.40
C PRO A 460 6.41 -4.41 29.30
N ILE A 461 7.32 -5.24 28.79
CA ILE A 461 8.71 -4.90 28.49
C ILE A 461 8.96 -5.15 27.01
N ALA A 462 9.62 -4.20 26.36
CA ALA A 462 10.06 -4.35 24.98
C ALA A 462 11.41 -5.07 24.91
N TYR A 463 11.49 -6.12 24.10
CA TYR A 463 12.70 -6.90 23.86
C TYR A 463 13.09 -6.80 22.39
N ASP A 464 14.29 -6.31 22.13
CA ASP A 464 14.89 -6.28 20.79
C ASP A 464 15.88 -7.46 20.64
N VAL A 465 15.55 -8.38 19.73
CA VAL A 465 16.32 -9.60 19.47
C VAL A 465 16.97 -9.50 18.10
N PRO A 466 18.31 -9.37 18.02
CA PRO A 466 19.02 -9.28 16.76
C PRO A 466 18.81 -10.53 15.89
N LEU A 467 18.76 -10.35 14.58
CA LEU A 467 18.48 -11.45 13.65
C LEU A 467 19.44 -12.63 13.79
N GLY A 468 20.73 -12.36 14.00
CA GLY A 468 21.75 -13.39 14.23
C GLY A 468 21.57 -14.24 15.51
N SER A 469 20.63 -13.88 16.39
CA SER A 469 20.30 -14.69 17.59
C SER A 469 19.20 -15.72 17.33
N LEU A 470 18.51 -15.65 16.19
CA LEU A 470 17.47 -16.62 15.83
C LEU A 470 18.10 -17.99 15.58
N TYR A 471 17.45 -19.03 16.07
CA TYR A 471 17.85 -20.40 15.81
C TYR A 471 16.80 -21.17 15.01
N GLN A 472 17.26 -22.11 14.19
CA GLN A 472 16.37 -22.96 13.40
C GLN A 472 15.54 -23.87 14.32
N LEU A 473 14.22 -23.89 14.14
CA LEU A 473 13.31 -24.66 15.02
C LEU A 473 13.23 -26.14 14.65
N VAL A 474 13.43 -26.48 13.37
CA VAL A 474 13.24 -27.82 12.83
C VAL A 474 14.40 -28.17 11.92
N ARG A 475 14.95 -29.38 12.03
CA ARG A 475 15.98 -29.91 11.13
C ARG A 475 15.43 -30.05 9.70
N ASP A 476 16.32 -30.19 8.73
CA ASP A 476 15.95 -30.36 7.32
C ASP A 476 15.18 -31.68 7.04
N ASP A 477 15.27 -32.66 7.94
CA ASP A 477 14.49 -33.91 7.89
C ASP A 477 13.10 -33.80 8.55
N GLY A 478 12.74 -32.62 9.08
CA GLY A 478 11.47 -32.35 9.75
C GLY A 478 11.46 -32.67 11.26
N SER A 479 12.55 -33.19 11.84
CA SER A 479 12.63 -33.45 13.28
C SER A 479 12.96 -32.19 14.10
N ALA A 480 12.43 -32.09 15.31
CA ALA A 480 12.71 -30.96 16.22
C ALA A 480 14.06 -31.10 16.93
N TYR A 481 14.76 -30.00 17.16
CA TYR A 481 15.92 -29.97 18.06
C TYR A 481 15.48 -30.24 19.50
N ILE A 482 16.29 -30.97 20.28
CA ILE A 482 15.99 -31.28 21.68
C ILE A 482 16.61 -30.16 22.53
N THR A 483 15.78 -29.17 22.87
CA THR A 483 16.16 -28.04 23.72
C THR A 483 15.76 -28.27 25.18
N ALA A 484 16.32 -27.52 26.10
CA ALA A 484 15.86 -27.52 27.49
C ALA A 484 14.37 -27.11 27.58
N ASP A 485 13.58 -27.91 28.30
CA ASP A 485 12.12 -27.79 28.43
C ASP A 485 11.67 -28.25 29.82
N ALA A 486 11.02 -27.37 30.59
CA ALA A 486 10.65 -27.64 31.96
C ALA A 486 9.61 -28.77 32.08
N SER A 487 8.86 -29.05 31.02
CA SER A 487 7.91 -30.16 30.97
C SER A 487 8.58 -31.52 30.68
N ALA A 488 9.84 -31.51 30.25
CA ALA A 488 10.63 -32.70 29.93
C ALA A 488 11.58 -33.10 31.08
N VAL A 489 11.44 -32.49 32.26
CA VAL A 489 12.34 -32.75 33.39
C VAL A 489 11.57 -33.07 34.66
N THR A 490 12.18 -33.86 35.54
CA THR A 490 11.68 -34.12 36.90
C THR A 490 12.86 -34.41 37.83
N ASP A 491 12.62 -34.44 39.13
CA ASP A 491 13.66 -34.66 40.13
C ASP A 491 13.24 -35.60 41.26
N TYR A 492 14.24 -35.96 42.07
CA TYR A 492 14.07 -36.60 43.37
C TYR A 492 15.16 -36.15 44.35
N GLY A 493 14.99 -36.48 45.63
CA GLY A 493 16.04 -36.30 46.64
C GLY A 493 16.28 -34.85 47.08
N GLY A 494 15.29 -33.97 46.97
CA GLY A 494 15.39 -32.57 47.45
C GLY A 494 16.11 -31.62 46.49
N LEU A 495 16.37 -32.05 45.26
CA LEU A 495 16.88 -31.24 44.18
C LEU A 495 15.95 -30.04 43.89
N THR A 496 16.51 -28.92 43.45
CA THR A 496 15.72 -27.77 42.96
C THR A 496 15.96 -27.56 41.47
N ILE A 497 14.89 -27.52 40.68
CA ILE A 497 14.93 -27.22 39.24
C ILE A 497 14.46 -25.79 39.00
N THR A 498 15.23 -25.02 38.22
CA THR A 498 14.85 -23.67 37.78
C THR A 498 15.09 -23.48 36.28
N GLN A 499 14.14 -22.85 35.60
CA GLN A 499 14.30 -22.42 34.21
C GLN A 499 14.92 -21.02 34.18
N HIS A 500 15.92 -20.84 33.32
CA HIS A 500 16.61 -19.57 33.12
C HIS A 500 16.70 -19.21 31.63
N TYR A 501 16.57 -17.92 31.33
CA TYR A 501 16.95 -17.36 30.05
C TYR A 501 18.43 -16.97 30.07
N ASP A 502 19.27 -17.69 29.31
CA ASP A 502 20.72 -17.44 29.23
C ASP A 502 21.05 -16.83 27.85
N THR A 503 21.91 -15.80 27.84
CA THR A 503 22.34 -15.08 26.63
C THR A 503 23.78 -15.41 26.23
N THR A 504 24.41 -16.36 26.94
CA THR A 504 25.82 -16.71 26.82
C THR A 504 26.07 -18.14 26.33
N VAL A 505 25.01 -18.87 25.94
CA VAL A 505 25.12 -20.28 25.53
C VAL A 505 26.04 -20.38 24.30
N LEU A 506 27.20 -21.02 24.47
CA LEU A 506 28.22 -21.16 23.41
C LEU A 506 28.52 -19.85 22.66
N GLY A 507 28.71 -18.75 23.40
CA GLY A 507 29.01 -17.43 22.85
C GLY A 507 27.88 -16.45 23.12
N ASN A 508 27.13 -16.08 22.08
CA ASN A 508 26.05 -15.09 22.14
C ASN A 508 24.66 -15.68 21.87
N ARG A 509 24.51 -17.01 21.96
CA ARG A 509 23.20 -17.65 21.72
C ARG A 509 22.29 -17.36 22.90
N ARG A 510 21.04 -17.03 22.57
CA ARG A 510 19.98 -16.79 23.53
C ARG A 510 19.08 -18.02 23.58
N ALA A 511 18.98 -18.65 24.74
CA ALA A 511 18.20 -19.87 24.90
C ALA A 511 17.60 -19.98 26.30
N ASN A 512 16.47 -20.69 26.38
CA ASN A 512 16.02 -21.22 27.65
C ASN A 512 16.95 -22.37 28.07
N THR A 513 17.25 -22.42 29.36
CA THR A 513 18.13 -23.38 29.99
C THR A 513 17.47 -23.86 31.27
N ILE A 514 17.82 -25.07 31.71
CA ILE A 514 17.31 -25.61 32.97
C ILE A 514 18.50 -25.91 33.87
N THR A 515 18.46 -25.33 35.05
CA THR A 515 19.44 -25.52 36.12
C THR A 515 18.86 -26.47 37.15
N ALA A 516 19.65 -27.48 37.50
CA ALA A 516 19.43 -28.38 38.60
C ALA A 516 20.45 -28.07 39.69
N PHE A 517 19.96 -27.79 40.90
CA PHE A 517 20.78 -27.59 42.09
C PHE A 517 20.74 -28.84 42.98
N PHE A 518 21.89 -29.51 43.09
CA PHE A 518 22.09 -30.73 43.86
C PHE A 518 22.59 -30.37 45.27
N PRO A 519 21.77 -30.56 46.33
CA PRO A 519 22.21 -30.29 47.70
C PRO A 519 23.21 -31.34 48.21
N ASP A 520 23.03 -32.60 47.81
CA ASP A 520 23.83 -33.77 48.17
C ASP A 520 23.63 -34.92 47.16
N ASP A 521 24.12 -36.11 47.49
CA ASP A 521 24.18 -37.30 46.62
C ASP A 521 22.91 -38.16 46.62
N ASP A 522 21.93 -37.86 47.47
CA ASP A 522 20.60 -38.49 47.44
C ASP A 522 19.72 -37.91 46.31
N ALA A 523 20.17 -36.82 45.68
CA ALA A 523 19.45 -36.09 44.64
C ALA A 523 19.74 -36.59 43.21
N GLY A 524 18.75 -36.47 42.32
CA GLY A 524 18.94 -36.78 40.90
C GLY A 524 18.01 -36.00 39.99
N PHE A 525 18.55 -35.58 38.84
CA PHE A 525 17.87 -34.78 37.84
C PHE A 525 17.57 -35.62 36.60
N ILE A 526 16.32 -35.80 36.25
CA ILE A 526 15.90 -36.64 35.13
C ILE A 526 15.49 -35.75 33.97
N VAL A 527 16.03 -36.03 32.78
CA VAL A 527 15.63 -35.40 31.52
C VAL A 527 15.05 -36.49 30.61
N GLY A 528 13.79 -36.33 30.25
CA GLY A 528 13.05 -37.25 29.40
C GLY A 528 12.86 -36.75 27.98
N ASN A 529 12.68 -37.67 27.06
CA ASN A 529 12.23 -37.40 25.69
C ASN A 529 10.69 -37.41 25.60
N TRP A 530 9.98 -37.29 26.72
CA TRP A 530 8.52 -37.51 26.84
C TRP A 530 7.66 -36.54 26.03
N THR A 531 8.21 -35.38 25.69
CA THR A 531 7.57 -34.35 24.87
C THR A 531 7.73 -34.59 23.37
N SER A 532 8.54 -35.58 22.96
CA SER A 532 8.68 -36.00 21.57
C SER A 532 7.66 -37.09 21.19
N ASP A 533 7.26 -37.16 19.92
CA ASP A 533 6.24 -38.10 19.43
C ASP A 533 6.62 -39.57 19.66
N SER A 534 7.89 -39.92 19.47
CA SER A 534 8.41 -41.27 19.71
C SER A 534 8.63 -41.57 21.20
N ARG A 535 8.66 -40.53 22.04
CA ARG A 535 9.14 -40.54 23.43
C ARG A 535 10.56 -41.09 23.61
N ARG A 536 11.31 -41.26 22.52
CA ARG A 536 12.68 -41.79 22.54
C ARG A 536 13.53 -41.05 21.53
N ALA A 537 14.77 -40.76 21.88
CA ALA A 537 15.74 -40.13 20.99
C ALA A 537 17.14 -40.74 21.20
N PRO A 538 18.02 -40.70 20.18
CA PRO A 538 19.42 -41.04 20.39
C PRO A 538 20.06 -40.07 21.40
N ILE A 539 21.19 -40.47 21.98
CA ILE A 539 21.99 -39.61 22.84
C ILE A 539 23.46 -39.65 22.38
N ASN A 540 23.88 -38.59 21.72
CA ASN A 540 25.18 -38.47 21.04
C ASN A 540 26.00 -37.30 21.59
N SER A 541 25.34 -36.29 22.14
CA SER A 541 26.02 -35.14 22.74
C SER A 541 25.11 -34.43 23.75
N ILE A 542 25.71 -33.62 24.62
CA ILE A 542 24.97 -32.72 25.50
C ILE A 542 25.70 -31.38 25.64
N THR A 543 24.94 -30.29 25.59
CA THR A 543 25.44 -28.93 25.83
C THR A 543 25.04 -28.48 27.22
N TYR A 544 26.04 -28.32 28.11
CA TYR A 544 25.85 -28.06 29.53
C TYR A 544 26.95 -27.16 30.10
N LYS A 545 26.72 -26.67 31.32
CA LYS A 545 27.71 -26.10 32.22
C LYS A 545 27.51 -26.65 33.63
N SER A 546 28.58 -26.79 34.38
CA SER A 546 28.55 -27.30 35.75
C SER A 546 29.68 -26.70 36.58
N ASN A 547 29.46 -26.55 37.89
CA ASN A 547 30.50 -26.19 38.86
C ASN A 547 31.08 -27.41 39.60
N GLY A 548 30.63 -28.63 39.28
CA GLY A 548 31.10 -29.91 39.81
C GLY A 548 31.06 -31.05 38.78
N GLU A 549 31.66 -32.19 39.11
CA GLU A 549 31.63 -33.40 38.28
C GLU A 549 30.32 -34.15 38.51
N THR A 550 29.71 -34.65 37.44
CA THR A 550 28.39 -35.31 37.47
C THR A 550 28.38 -36.50 36.53
N ASP A 551 27.45 -37.43 36.72
CA ASP A 551 27.25 -38.56 35.82
C ASP A 551 25.97 -38.42 35.02
N LEU A 552 26.04 -38.62 33.71
CA LEU A 552 24.87 -38.82 32.87
C LEU A 552 24.60 -40.32 32.74
N ARG A 553 23.63 -40.81 33.50
CA ARG A 553 23.21 -42.22 33.54
C ARG A 553 22.06 -42.50 32.59
N ILE A 554 22.14 -43.63 31.89
CA ILE A 554 21.07 -44.20 31.07
C ILE A 554 20.78 -45.64 31.49
N GLU A 555 19.61 -46.15 31.09
CA GLU A 555 19.29 -47.57 31.12
C GLU A 555 19.23 -48.08 29.67
N ASP A 556 19.95 -49.17 29.39
CA ASP A 556 20.02 -49.76 28.05
C ASP A 556 18.79 -50.63 27.73
N ALA A 557 18.70 -51.14 26.51
CA ALA A 557 17.55 -51.92 26.05
C ALA A 557 17.35 -53.25 26.80
N ASN A 558 18.38 -53.73 27.52
CA ASN A 558 18.34 -54.95 28.31
C ASN A 558 18.08 -54.69 29.80
N GLY A 559 18.01 -53.42 30.23
CA GLY A 559 17.77 -53.03 31.63
C GLY A 559 19.04 -52.73 32.43
N TRP A 560 20.23 -52.74 31.80
CA TRP A 560 21.49 -52.42 32.47
C TRP A 560 21.73 -50.91 32.52
N ARG A 561 22.23 -50.42 33.65
CA ARG A 561 22.53 -49.01 33.85
C ARG A 561 23.98 -48.69 33.53
N TRP A 562 24.17 -47.65 32.74
CA TRP A 562 25.49 -47.18 32.31
C TRP A 562 25.55 -45.66 32.47
N TYR A 563 26.74 -45.09 32.57
CA TYR A 563 26.89 -43.65 32.68
C TYR A 563 28.11 -43.11 31.96
N TRP A 564 28.04 -41.84 31.58
CA TRP A 564 29.18 -41.03 31.17
C TRP A 564 29.53 -40.05 32.29
N VAL A 565 30.82 -39.91 32.59
CA VAL A 565 31.31 -38.84 33.46
C VAL A 565 31.28 -37.50 32.70
N LEU A 566 30.58 -36.53 33.26
CA LEU A 566 30.50 -35.15 32.82
C LEU A 566 31.39 -34.27 33.71
N GLU A 567 32.49 -33.79 33.11
CA GLU A 567 33.51 -32.97 33.75
C GLU A 567 32.96 -31.65 34.35
N ASN A 568 33.60 -31.17 35.41
CA ASN A 568 33.39 -29.81 35.90
C ASN A 568 33.82 -28.78 34.85
N THR A 569 32.88 -28.01 34.31
CA THR A 569 33.14 -27.05 33.24
C THR A 569 33.53 -25.66 33.75
N GLN A 570 33.63 -25.48 35.08
CA GLN A 570 33.88 -24.19 35.72
C GLN A 570 32.84 -23.14 35.31
N ASP A 571 31.58 -23.53 35.26
CA ASP A 571 30.44 -22.72 34.80
C ASP A 571 30.54 -22.22 33.35
N ALA A 572 31.47 -22.74 32.54
CA ALA A 572 31.55 -22.46 31.12
C ALA A 572 30.66 -23.41 30.31
N TRP A 573 29.99 -22.88 29.27
CA TRP A 573 29.21 -23.69 28.33
C TRP A 573 30.12 -24.54 27.45
N VAL A 574 29.89 -25.86 27.44
CA VAL A 574 30.58 -26.81 26.56
C VAL A 574 29.58 -27.73 25.87
N SER A 575 29.93 -28.26 24.71
CA SER A 575 29.21 -29.38 24.08
C SER A 575 30.08 -30.63 24.16
N LYS A 576 29.65 -31.61 24.96
CA LYS A 576 30.36 -32.88 25.16
C LYS A 576 29.77 -33.93 24.23
N THR A 577 30.61 -34.49 23.36
CA THR A 577 30.26 -35.70 22.60
C THR A 577 30.25 -36.90 23.54
N LEU A 578 29.20 -37.71 23.45
CA LEU A 578 28.96 -38.90 24.27
C LEU A 578 29.24 -40.14 23.41
N LEU A 579 30.44 -40.70 23.52
CA LEU A 579 30.82 -41.88 22.75
C LEU A 579 30.35 -43.15 23.49
N PRO A 580 29.74 -44.13 22.80
CA PRO A 580 29.32 -45.38 23.44
C PRO A 580 30.47 -46.15 24.11
N GLY A 581 31.71 -45.99 23.63
CA GLY A 581 32.89 -46.64 24.20
C GLY A 581 33.36 -46.04 25.54
N ASP A 582 32.85 -44.86 25.92
CA ASP A 582 33.18 -44.18 27.18
C ASP A 582 32.17 -44.50 28.30
N LEU A 583 31.17 -45.35 28.01
CA LEU A 583 30.17 -45.74 29.00
C LEU A 583 30.76 -46.65 30.07
N VAL A 584 30.58 -46.27 31.32
CA VAL A 584 30.98 -47.04 32.50
C VAL A 584 29.76 -47.79 33.03
N LEU A 585 29.93 -49.07 33.34
CA LEU A 585 28.87 -49.88 33.95
C LEU A 585 28.63 -49.39 35.38
N SER A 586 27.39 -49.01 35.70
CA SER A 586 27.01 -48.57 37.05
C SER A 586 27.19 -49.71 38.05
N GLY A 587 27.77 -49.43 39.22
CA GLY A 587 27.83 -50.38 40.34
C GLY A 587 26.45 -50.70 40.95
N TYR A 588 25.44 -49.88 40.66
CA TYR A 588 24.06 -50.09 41.07
C TYR A 588 23.22 -50.64 39.90
N GLN A 589 22.82 -51.91 39.99
CA GLN A 589 22.05 -52.65 38.99
C GLN A 589 20.81 -53.31 39.61
N PRO A 590 19.72 -52.56 39.85
CA PRO A 590 18.57 -53.05 40.60
C PRO A 590 17.82 -54.21 39.94
N ASN A 591 17.95 -54.38 38.62
CA ASN A 591 17.27 -55.40 37.84
C ASN A 591 18.15 -56.61 37.46
N HIS A 592 19.44 -56.60 37.84
CA HIS A 592 20.45 -57.58 37.42
C HIS A 592 21.38 -58.02 38.56
N SER A 593 20.86 -58.17 39.78
CA SER A 593 21.65 -58.46 40.98
C SER A 593 22.49 -59.75 40.92
N ASP A 594 22.13 -60.68 40.05
CA ASP A 594 22.74 -62.02 39.94
C ASP A 594 23.22 -62.37 38.51
N ASP A 595 23.12 -61.43 37.56
CA ASP A 595 23.56 -61.65 36.18
C ASP A 595 25.04 -61.31 36.01
N PRO A 596 25.78 -61.98 35.09
CA PRO A 596 27.15 -61.59 34.77
C PRO A 596 27.19 -60.23 34.07
N ASP A 597 28.19 -59.42 34.41
CA ASP A 597 28.39 -58.09 33.83
C ASP A 597 28.38 -58.12 32.28
N PRO A 598 27.60 -57.25 31.62
CA PRO A 598 27.56 -57.15 30.17
C PRO A 598 28.88 -56.59 29.62
N ALA A 599 29.29 -57.06 28.44
CA ALA A 599 30.54 -56.62 27.80
C ALA A 599 30.44 -55.22 27.16
N ALA A 600 29.24 -54.78 26.81
CA ALA A 600 28.96 -53.49 26.19
C ALA A 600 27.48 -53.11 26.36
N PRO A 601 27.15 -51.80 26.38
CA PRO A 601 25.77 -51.32 26.42
C PRO A 601 25.03 -51.61 25.11
N VAL A 602 23.73 -51.91 25.20
CA VAL A 602 22.86 -52.14 24.02
C VAL A 602 21.77 -51.07 23.95
N TYR A 603 21.96 -50.03 23.14
CA TYR A 603 20.95 -48.99 22.94
C TYR A 603 21.03 -48.38 21.53
N SER A 604 19.91 -47.82 21.07
CA SER A 604 19.85 -46.93 19.90
C SER A 604 19.27 -45.58 20.31
N ASP A 605 18.07 -45.62 20.88
CA ASP A 605 17.35 -44.46 21.40
C ASP A 605 16.96 -44.70 22.86
N ILE A 606 16.97 -43.66 23.69
CA ILE A 606 16.63 -43.70 25.11
C ILE A 606 15.33 -42.93 25.38
N ASP A 607 14.56 -43.40 26.36
CA ASP A 607 13.37 -42.66 26.85
C ASP A 607 13.79 -41.45 27.71
N GLN A 608 14.80 -41.62 28.55
CA GLN A 608 15.29 -40.61 29.47
C GLN A 608 16.74 -40.87 29.88
N PHE A 609 17.39 -39.84 30.43
CA PHE A 609 18.64 -39.96 31.17
C PHE A 609 18.52 -39.29 32.54
N THR A 610 19.41 -39.66 33.47
CA THR A 610 19.50 -39.06 34.80
C THR A 610 20.87 -38.48 35.03
N VAL A 611 20.94 -37.22 35.46
CA VAL A 611 22.16 -36.59 35.98
C VAL A 611 22.21 -36.77 37.50
N ILE A 612 23.33 -37.30 38.00
CA ILE A 612 23.62 -37.50 39.44
C ILE A 612 25.03 -36.99 39.76
N LEU A 613 25.40 -36.89 41.04
CA LEU A 613 26.77 -36.58 41.43
C LEU A 613 27.68 -37.79 41.22
N GLU A 614 28.86 -37.59 40.63
CA GLU A 614 29.89 -38.66 40.47
C GLU A 614 30.50 -39.01 41.84
N ASN A 615 30.66 -38.03 42.72
CA ASN A 615 31.22 -38.23 44.05
C ASN A 615 30.20 -37.93 45.15
N GLY A 616 29.88 -38.95 45.96
CA GLY A 616 28.90 -38.83 47.05
C GLY A 616 29.27 -37.86 48.18
N SER A 617 30.48 -37.30 48.17
CA SER A 617 30.88 -36.23 49.10
C SER A 617 30.66 -34.81 48.59
N ASP A 618 30.35 -34.66 47.30
CA ASP A 618 30.08 -33.36 46.68
C ASP A 618 28.72 -32.82 47.12
N LYS A 619 28.63 -31.50 47.26
CA LYS A 619 27.44 -30.78 47.72
C LYS A 619 27.32 -29.45 47.01
N ASP A 620 26.11 -28.91 46.97
CA ASP A 620 25.80 -27.60 46.40
C ASP A 620 26.25 -27.44 44.93
N ILE A 621 26.12 -28.52 44.15
CA ILE A 621 26.50 -28.55 42.73
C ILE A 621 25.36 -27.98 41.88
N SER A 622 25.69 -27.05 41.01
CA SER A 622 24.78 -26.48 40.01
C SER A 622 25.15 -27.03 38.65
N TRP A 623 24.18 -27.68 38.01
CA TRP A 623 24.33 -28.24 36.67
C TRP A 623 23.24 -27.69 35.76
N THR A 624 23.60 -27.18 34.59
CA THR A 624 22.65 -26.52 33.67
C THR A 624 22.83 -27.02 32.25
N TYR A 625 21.74 -27.31 31.54
CA TYR A 625 21.81 -27.69 30.12
C TYR A 625 20.96 -26.80 29.22
N ALA A 626 21.31 -26.80 27.92
CA ALA A 626 20.61 -26.07 26.87
C ALA A 626 20.12 -26.98 25.74
N TYR A 627 20.94 -27.95 25.32
CA TYR A 627 20.67 -28.80 24.15
C TYR A 627 21.11 -30.25 24.37
N VAL A 628 20.38 -31.19 23.78
CA VAL A 628 20.76 -32.59 23.65
C VAL A 628 20.97 -32.91 22.15
N ASN A 629 22.05 -33.61 21.84
CA ASN A 629 22.52 -33.99 20.51
C ASN A 629 23.03 -32.85 19.63
N ASP A 630 22.13 -32.01 19.11
CA ASP A 630 22.48 -31.00 18.12
C ASP A 630 22.23 -29.61 18.65
N VAL A 631 23.18 -28.72 18.43
CA VAL A 631 23.00 -27.28 18.66
C VAL A 631 22.33 -26.69 17.41
N PRO A 632 21.14 -26.07 17.52
CA PRO A 632 20.47 -25.44 16.38
C PRO A 632 21.39 -24.42 15.66
N PRO A 633 21.45 -24.39 14.32
CA PRO A 633 22.17 -23.35 13.60
C PRO A 633 21.50 -21.98 13.84
N LEU A 634 22.32 -20.92 13.87
CA LEU A 634 21.84 -19.54 13.92
C LEU A 634 21.51 -19.03 12.53
N TYR A 635 20.66 -18.01 12.45
CA TYR A 635 20.37 -17.32 11.20
C TYR A 635 21.57 -16.48 10.74
N THR A 636 22.05 -16.70 9.51
CA THR A 636 23.27 -16.06 8.99
C THR A 636 23.08 -15.39 7.61
N LEU A 637 21.88 -15.44 7.05
CA LEU A 637 21.62 -14.82 5.74
C LEU A 637 21.53 -13.29 5.89
N ASP A 638 21.94 -12.59 4.85
CA ASP A 638 21.93 -11.11 4.79
C ASP A 638 20.81 -10.57 3.87
N ASP A 639 19.92 -11.46 3.45
CA ASP A 639 18.71 -11.14 2.69
C ASP A 639 17.65 -12.21 2.96
N GLY A 640 16.39 -11.79 3.05
CA GLY A 640 15.24 -12.66 3.28
C GLY A 640 14.00 -11.87 3.69
N TYR A 641 12.86 -12.54 3.73
CA TYR A 641 11.57 -11.97 4.10
C TYR A 641 11.02 -12.67 5.34
N SER A 642 10.42 -11.91 6.26
CA SER A 642 9.52 -12.47 7.27
C SER A 642 8.18 -12.77 6.61
N LEU A 643 7.75 -14.03 6.59
CA LEU A 643 6.46 -14.43 5.98
C LEU A 643 5.36 -14.62 7.04
N ASN A 644 5.77 -15.04 8.23
CA ASN A 644 4.90 -15.31 9.37
C ASN A 644 5.63 -14.91 10.64
N TYR A 645 4.88 -14.38 11.61
CA TYR A 645 5.36 -14.13 12.96
C TYR A 645 4.35 -14.71 13.95
N ARG A 646 4.82 -15.50 14.92
CA ARG A 646 3.98 -16.09 15.96
C ARG A 646 4.58 -15.82 17.33
N LEU A 647 3.80 -15.25 18.23
CA LEU A 647 4.11 -15.09 19.65
C LEU A 647 3.28 -16.10 20.46
N THR A 648 3.94 -17.00 21.18
CA THR A 648 3.29 -17.93 22.11
C THR A 648 3.57 -17.52 23.56
N LEU A 649 2.51 -17.35 24.34
CA LEU A 649 2.53 -17.06 25.78
C LEU A 649 2.01 -18.26 26.56
N THR A 650 2.75 -18.77 27.53
CA THR A 650 2.38 -19.96 28.32
C THR A 650 2.46 -19.69 29.81
N CYS A 651 1.47 -20.19 30.56
CA CYS A 651 1.51 -20.19 32.03
C CYS A 651 0.97 -21.52 32.59
N ALA A 652 1.55 -21.97 33.70
CA ALA A 652 1.18 -23.21 34.39
C ALA A 652 -0.11 -23.08 35.24
N GLU A 653 -0.71 -21.89 35.29
CA GLU A 653 -1.93 -21.58 36.04
C GLU A 653 -2.78 -20.55 35.28
N ALA A 654 -3.94 -20.17 35.86
CA ALA A 654 -4.73 -19.06 35.36
C ALA A 654 -3.89 -17.78 35.32
N PHE A 655 -3.93 -17.02 34.22
CA PHE A 655 -3.01 -15.90 34.05
C PHE A 655 -3.63 -14.74 33.27
N SER A 656 -2.96 -13.60 33.38
CA SER A 656 -3.24 -12.41 32.58
C SER A 656 -1.97 -11.99 31.85
N ALA A 657 -2.11 -11.59 30.59
CA ALA A 657 -1.02 -11.15 29.75
C ALA A 657 -1.37 -9.87 28.98
N LYS A 658 -0.33 -9.14 28.62
CA LYS A 658 -0.38 -7.94 27.79
C LYS A 658 0.61 -8.05 26.65
N VAL A 659 0.20 -7.65 25.44
CA VAL A 659 1.04 -7.58 24.25
C VAL A 659 0.98 -6.17 23.68
N GLY A 660 2.14 -5.59 23.40
CA GLY A 660 2.29 -4.28 22.77
C GLY A 660 2.75 -4.40 21.33
N ASP A 661 3.64 -3.51 20.93
CA ASP A 661 4.24 -3.54 19.61
C ASP A 661 5.13 -4.78 19.42
N CYS A 662 4.81 -5.54 18.38
CA CYS A 662 5.64 -6.60 17.80
C CYS A 662 5.97 -6.20 16.36
N THR A 663 7.23 -5.98 16.01
CA THR A 663 7.65 -5.55 14.66
C THR A 663 9.13 -5.87 14.41
N VAL A 664 9.64 -5.50 13.25
CA VAL A 664 11.06 -5.58 12.90
C VAL A 664 11.72 -4.20 13.08
N THR A 665 12.88 -4.15 13.72
CA THR A 665 13.76 -2.98 13.75
C THR A 665 14.85 -3.15 12.69
N GLY A 666 15.33 -2.04 12.10
CA GLY A 666 16.41 -2.08 11.10
C GLY A 666 16.09 -2.90 9.84
N PHE A 667 14.82 -3.01 9.46
CA PHE A 667 14.42 -3.69 8.22
C PHE A 667 14.88 -2.90 6.99
N ARG A 668 14.97 -3.61 5.86
CA ARG A 668 15.23 -3.00 4.57
C ARG A 668 13.94 -2.44 3.96
N ASP A 669 14.00 -1.19 3.52
CA ASP A 669 12.92 -0.43 2.89
C ASP A 669 12.75 -0.72 1.38
N ASP A 670 13.38 -1.78 0.86
CA ASP A 670 13.23 -2.30 -0.51
C ASP A 670 12.52 -3.67 -0.55
N SER A 671 11.46 -3.83 0.24
CA SER A 671 10.62 -5.03 0.27
C SER A 671 9.78 -5.22 -1.00
N LEU A 672 9.62 -4.14 -1.78
CA LEU A 672 8.91 -4.10 -3.06
C LEU A 672 9.80 -3.50 -4.15
N ALA A 673 9.56 -3.87 -5.40
CA ALA A 673 10.32 -3.33 -6.52
C ALA A 673 10.22 -1.79 -6.57
N TYR A 674 11.35 -1.12 -6.81
CA TYR A 674 11.47 0.34 -6.90
C TYR A 674 11.10 1.11 -5.63
N THR A 675 11.17 0.46 -4.45
CA THR A 675 10.99 1.11 -3.15
C THR A 675 12.33 1.30 -2.41
N PRO A 676 12.48 2.38 -1.63
CA PRO A 676 11.57 3.53 -1.55
C PRO A 676 11.66 4.40 -2.82
N GLY A 677 10.61 5.15 -3.12
CA GLY A 677 10.61 6.13 -4.21
C GLY A 677 9.35 6.10 -5.07
N VAL A 678 8.95 4.94 -5.57
CA VAL A 678 7.68 4.83 -6.31
C VAL A 678 6.50 5.00 -5.34
N ILE A 679 5.58 5.88 -5.70
CA ILE A 679 4.42 6.24 -4.90
C ILE A 679 3.21 5.40 -5.35
N PRO A 680 2.44 4.80 -4.42
CA PRO A 680 1.23 4.03 -4.73
C PRO A 680 0.12 4.90 -5.34
N PHE A 681 -0.93 4.27 -5.87
CA PHE A 681 -2.09 5.00 -6.39
C PHE A 681 -2.83 5.80 -5.32
N SER A 682 -3.07 5.17 -4.17
CA SER A 682 -3.95 5.68 -3.12
C SER A 682 -3.20 5.78 -1.79
N ASN A 683 -3.56 6.79 -1.02
CA ASN A 683 -2.95 7.12 0.27
C ASN A 683 -4.01 7.35 1.38
N ILE A 684 -5.17 6.73 1.26
CA ILE A 684 -6.28 6.84 2.22
C ILE A 684 -5.77 6.51 3.63
N TYR A 685 -6.11 7.32 4.62
CA TYR A 685 -5.79 7.05 6.01
C TYR A 685 -6.93 6.32 6.73
N GLU A 686 -6.61 5.62 7.80
CA GLU A 686 -7.63 4.97 8.63
C GLU A 686 -8.20 5.96 9.67
N GLU A 687 -9.52 6.05 9.74
CA GLU A 687 -10.20 6.94 10.69
C GLU A 687 -9.82 6.60 12.14
N GLY A 688 -9.31 7.60 12.87
CA GLY A 688 -8.84 7.43 14.24
C GLY A 688 -7.45 6.81 14.38
N SER A 689 -6.76 6.48 13.29
CA SER A 689 -5.39 5.93 13.29
C SER A 689 -4.39 6.82 12.55
N ASP A 690 -3.11 6.70 12.90
CA ASP A 690 -2.02 7.31 12.12
C ASP A 690 -1.58 6.45 10.93
N GLN A 691 -2.30 5.35 10.65
CA GLN A 691 -1.98 4.41 9.58
C GLN A 691 -2.53 4.88 8.23
N ILE A 692 -1.72 4.67 7.19
CA ILE A 692 -2.23 4.59 5.82
C ILE A 692 -3.01 3.28 5.74
N GLY A 693 -4.21 3.34 5.17
CA GLY A 693 -5.11 2.20 5.02
C GLY A 693 -4.47 1.07 4.25
N ALA A 694 -4.87 -0.15 4.59
CA ALA A 694 -4.26 -1.38 4.10
C ALA A 694 -4.17 -1.50 2.56
N TRP A 695 -5.08 -0.85 1.82
CA TRP A 695 -5.09 -0.84 0.35
C TRP A 695 -4.34 0.38 -0.22
N HIS A 696 -3.24 0.11 -0.92
CA HIS A 696 -2.43 1.15 -1.57
C HIS A 696 -2.66 1.19 -3.10
N GLY A 697 -3.03 0.04 -3.69
CA GLY A 697 -3.20 -0.10 -5.14
C GLY A 697 -1.89 -0.31 -5.90
N MET A 698 -1.97 -0.39 -7.24
CA MET A 698 -0.81 -0.51 -8.12
C MET A 698 -0.18 0.87 -8.38
N PRO A 699 1.16 1.00 -8.46
CA PRO A 699 1.77 2.22 -8.95
C PRO A 699 1.64 2.34 -10.48
N TYR A 700 1.50 3.59 -10.95
CA TYR A 700 1.33 3.92 -12.36
C TYR A 700 2.45 4.86 -12.83
N PRO A 701 3.13 4.59 -13.97
CA PRO A 701 4.10 5.53 -14.53
C PRO A 701 3.54 6.95 -14.73
N GLY A 702 2.26 7.07 -15.10
CA GLY A 702 1.60 8.36 -15.27
C GLY A 702 1.30 9.13 -13.98
N TYR A 703 1.47 8.51 -12.82
CA TYR A 703 1.30 9.13 -11.50
C TYR A 703 2.64 9.54 -10.90
N GLN A 704 3.76 9.02 -11.42
CA GLN A 704 5.07 9.33 -10.85
C GLN A 704 5.59 10.68 -11.36
N TYR A 705 5.99 11.56 -10.45
CA TYR A 705 6.52 12.88 -10.76
C TYR A 705 7.91 13.10 -10.11
N PRO A 706 9.00 12.63 -10.74
CA PRO A 706 10.34 12.58 -10.11
C PRO A 706 10.90 13.93 -9.63
N PHE A 707 10.31 15.04 -10.07
CA PHE A 707 10.59 16.40 -9.61
C PHE A 707 10.60 16.52 -8.07
N VAL A 708 9.71 15.83 -7.36
CA VAL A 708 9.62 15.94 -5.88
C VAL A 708 10.93 15.55 -5.18
N TYR A 709 11.71 14.65 -5.77
CA TYR A 709 13.02 14.26 -5.23
C TYR A 709 14.18 15.13 -5.71
N CYS A 710 13.97 15.97 -6.73
CA CYS A 710 15.00 16.88 -7.24
C CYS A 710 15.29 18.04 -6.27
N LEU A 711 14.35 18.37 -5.38
CA LEU A 711 14.45 19.50 -4.45
C LEU A 711 15.40 19.23 -3.27
N GLU A 712 15.54 17.96 -2.87
CA GLU A 712 16.50 17.50 -1.85
C GLU A 712 17.29 16.27 -2.37
N PRO A 713 18.07 16.42 -3.46
CA PRO A 713 18.55 15.30 -4.26
C PRO A 713 19.64 14.48 -3.55
N GLU A 714 20.34 15.06 -2.57
CA GLU A 714 21.32 14.33 -1.75
C GLU A 714 20.65 13.39 -0.75
N LYS A 715 19.54 13.84 -0.15
CA LYS A 715 18.73 13.06 0.79
C LYS A 715 17.91 11.99 0.07
N TYR A 716 17.36 12.31 -1.10
CA TYR A 716 16.46 11.44 -1.85
C TYR A 716 17.06 10.84 -3.12
N ALA A 717 18.39 10.76 -3.23
CA ALA A 717 19.09 10.21 -4.40
C ALA A 717 18.59 8.80 -4.79
N ARG A 718 18.39 7.93 -3.79
CA ARG A 718 17.87 6.57 -3.99
C ARG A 718 16.42 6.56 -4.48
N HIS A 719 15.58 7.44 -3.94
CA HIS A 719 14.17 7.54 -4.33
C HIS A 719 14.04 8.02 -5.78
N LEU A 720 14.80 9.06 -6.13
CA LEU A 720 14.90 9.56 -7.50
C LEU A 720 15.39 8.47 -8.45
N GLY A 721 16.46 7.75 -8.09
CA GLY A 721 17.00 6.65 -8.88
C GLY A 721 15.98 5.54 -9.13
N ASN A 722 15.31 5.08 -8.07
CA ASN A 722 14.29 4.04 -8.15
C ASN A 722 13.08 4.45 -9.01
N MET A 723 12.60 5.69 -8.90
CA MET A 723 11.49 6.18 -9.72
C MET A 723 11.91 6.35 -11.19
N ILE A 724 13.15 6.76 -11.47
CA ILE A 724 13.70 6.80 -12.84
C ILE A 724 13.81 5.39 -13.42
N ASP A 725 14.29 4.43 -12.64
CA ASP A 725 14.38 3.02 -13.02
C ASP A 725 12.99 2.47 -13.34
N PHE A 726 11.99 2.76 -12.52
CA PHE A 726 10.59 2.38 -12.77
C PHE A 726 10.05 2.90 -14.11
N LEU A 727 10.24 4.21 -14.38
CA LEU A 727 9.83 4.82 -15.64
C LEU A 727 10.58 4.20 -16.83
N HIS A 728 11.91 4.07 -16.72
CA HIS A 728 12.75 3.49 -17.76
C HIS A 728 12.39 2.05 -18.08
N ASP A 729 12.21 1.21 -17.07
CA ASP A 729 11.95 -0.22 -17.23
C ASP A 729 10.52 -0.49 -17.73
N SER A 730 9.58 0.41 -17.44
CA SER A 730 8.25 0.41 -18.07
C SER A 730 8.32 0.55 -19.59
N GLN A 731 9.26 1.37 -20.09
CA GLN A 731 9.54 1.56 -21.52
C GLN A 731 10.19 0.32 -22.14
N GLN A 732 11.16 -0.28 -21.43
CA GLN A 732 11.83 -1.49 -21.89
C GLN A 732 10.84 -2.66 -22.00
N TRP A 733 9.95 -2.80 -21.01
CA TRP A 733 8.90 -3.79 -21.04
C TRP A 733 7.93 -3.57 -22.21
N TYR A 734 7.50 -2.34 -22.44
CA TYR A 734 6.62 -2.01 -23.57
C TYR A 734 7.29 -2.35 -24.91
N ALA A 735 8.58 -2.03 -25.06
CA ALA A 735 9.36 -2.37 -26.24
C ALA A 735 9.47 -3.89 -26.46
N ALA A 736 9.68 -4.67 -25.40
CA ALA A 736 9.70 -6.13 -25.48
C ALA A 736 8.33 -6.70 -25.89
N LYS A 737 7.22 -6.10 -25.41
CA LYS A 737 5.86 -6.56 -25.70
C LYS A 737 5.36 -6.18 -27.09
N PHE A 738 5.62 -4.95 -27.52
CA PHE A 738 5.00 -4.37 -28.72
C PHE A 738 6.00 -4.02 -29.84
N GLY A 739 7.31 -4.17 -29.60
CA GLY A 739 8.36 -3.89 -30.59
C GLY A 739 8.63 -2.40 -30.84
N GLN A 740 8.13 -1.51 -29.97
CA GLN A 740 8.34 -0.06 -30.08
C GLN A 740 8.95 0.50 -28.79
N LEU A 741 10.08 1.20 -28.91
CA LEU A 741 10.74 1.86 -27.78
C LEU A 741 10.34 3.33 -27.73
N GLY A 742 9.68 3.75 -26.65
CA GLY A 742 9.16 5.10 -26.45
C GLY A 742 7.99 5.10 -25.47
N PRO A 743 6.86 4.46 -25.80
CA PRO A 743 5.77 4.27 -24.85
C PRO A 743 6.16 3.37 -23.68
N GLY A 744 5.48 3.52 -22.55
CA GLY A 744 5.69 2.72 -21.34
C GLY A 744 4.48 1.85 -21.00
N ALA A 745 4.67 0.90 -20.08
CA ALA A 745 3.57 0.19 -19.44
C ALA A 745 2.61 1.15 -18.72
N SER A 746 1.37 0.74 -18.48
CA SER A 746 0.38 1.57 -17.78
C SER A 746 0.44 1.43 -16.27
N ALA A 747 0.83 0.26 -15.76
CA ALA A 747 0.87 -0.06 -14.33
C ALA A 747 1.93 -1.13 -14.02
N TYR A 748 2.21 -1.32 -12.73
CA TYR A 748 3.05 -2.41 -12.22
C TYR A 748 2.34 -3.16 -11.10
N VAL A 749 2.41 -4.49 -11.13
CA VAL A 749 1.81 -5.35 -10.11
C VAL A 749 2.87 -5.66 -9.07
N TRP A 750 2.82 -4.99 -7.91
CA TRP A 750 3.73 -5.30 -6.82
C TRP A 750 3.48 -6.70 -6.23
N ASN A 751 4.54 -7.34 -5.75
CA ASN A 751 4.44 -8.55 -4.95
C ASN A 751 3.96 -8.26 -3.51
N ARG A 752 2.68 -7.86 -3.43
CA ARG A 752 1.93 -7.49 -2.23
C ARG A 752 0.53 -8.08 -2.32
N TRP A 753 -0.02 -8.52 -1.19
CA TRP A 753 -1.29 -9.24 -1.11
C TRP A 753 -2.47 -8.49 -1.76
N ASP A 754 -2.51 -7.16 -1.69
CA ASP A 754 -3.60 -6.35 -2.26
C ASP A 754 -3.50 -6.14 -3.78
N ASN A 755 -2.36 -6.51 -4.37
CA ASN A 755 -2.05 -6.35 -5.78
C ASN A 755 -2.23 -7.66 -6.59
N PHE A 756 -2.24 -8.83 -5.94
CA PHE A 756 -2.29 -10.15 -6.61
C PHE A 756 -3.50 -10.35 -7.52
N LYS A 757 -4.64 -9.73 -7.20
CA LYS A 757 -5.84 -9.79 -8.05
C LYS A 757 -5.69 -9.09 -9.39
N TYR A 758 -4.65 -8.26 -9.57
CA TYR A 758 -4.46 -7.46 -10.78
C TYR A 758 -3.52 -8.09 -11.81
N GLY A 759 -2.82 -9.18 -11.46
CA GLY A 759 -1.95 -9.90 -12.39
C GLY A 759 -0.79 -10.62 -11.71
N THR A 760 0.19 -11.03 -12.51
CA THR A 760 1.40 -11.70 -12.02
C THR A 760 2.24 -10.73 -11.18
N PRO A 761 2.63 -11.10 -9.94
CA PRO A 761 3.52 -10.29 -9.11
C PRO A 761 4.83 -9.92 -9.80
N ASP A 762 5.35 -8.74 -9.47
CA ASP A 762 6.60 -8.15 -9.97
C ASP A 762 6.67 -7.99 -11.50
N THR A 763 5.52 -7.71 -12.14
CA THR A 763 5.44 -7.47 -13.59
C THR A 763 4.73 -6.18 -13.97
N PHE A 764 5.15 -5.61 -15.10
CA PHE A 764 4.43 -4.50 -15.74
C PHE A 764 3.19 -5.02 -16.50
N THR A 765 2.17 -4.16 -16.62
CA THR A 765 0.95 -4.45 -17.37
C THR A 765 0.43 -3.19 -18.11
N MET A 766 -0.36 -3.41 -19.16
CA MET A 766 -1.10 -2.32 -19.81
C MET A 766 -2.42 -2.02 -19.12
N ASN A 767 -2.96 -2.95 -18.33
CA ASN A 767 -4.29 -2.80 -17.76
C ASN A 767 -4.27 -2.03 -16.44
N HIS A 768 -5.41 -1.43 -16.12
CA HIS A 768 -5.69 -0.70 -14.90
C HIS A 768 -6.67 -1.50 -14.02
N TRP A 769 -6.39 -1.60 -12.72
CA TRP A 769 -7.20 -2.38 -11.75
C TRP A 769 -7.59 -3.80 -12.21
N GLY A 770 -6.66 -4.52 -12.86
CA GLY A 770 -6.88 -5.89 -13.33
C GLY A 770 -7.03 -5.96 -14.84
N ASP A 771 -8.26 -5.98 -15.33
CA ASP A 771 -8.59 -6.03 -16.76
C ASP A 771 -9.14 -4.69 -17.30
N GLY A 772 -9.20 -3.66 -16.46
CA GLY A 772 -9.67 -2.33 -16.85
C GLY A 772 -8.76 -1.66 -17.88
N THR A 773 -9.35 -0.81 -18.71
CA THR A 773 -8.61 -0.03 -19.71
C THR A 773 -7.93 1.16 -19.03
N ALA A 774 -6.61 1.27 -19.16
CA ALA A 774 -5.88 2.42 -18.64
C ALA A 774 -6.16 3.68 -19.45
N TRP A 775 -6.18 4.83 -18.80
CA TRP A 775 -6.39 6.11 -19.48
C TRP A 775 -5.14 6.52 -20.26
N SER A 776 -5.29 6.74 -21.56
CA SER A 776 -4.21 7.10 -22.49
C SER A 776 -3.44 8.37 -22.10
N GLY A 777 -4.06 9.29 -21.34
CA GLY A 777 -3.42 10.50 -20.83
C GLY A 777 -2.30 10.26 -19.80
N TYR A 778 -2.18 9.05 -19.23
CA TYR A 778 -1.07 8.70 -18.34
C TYR A 778 0.29 8.66 -19.03
N GLN A 779 0.34 8.33 -20.32
CA GLN A 779 1.57 8.29 -21.10
C GLN A 779 2.24 9.67 -21.21
N PRO A 780 1.53 10.74 -21.62
CA PRO A 780 2.11 12.08 -21.66
C PRO A 780 2.47 12.67 -20.31
N ARG A 781 1.75 12.31 -19.24
CA ARG A 781 2.11 12.74 -17.88
C ARG A 781 3.46 12.17 -17.44
N ALA A 782 3.70 10.87 -17.69
CA ALA A 782 4.99 10.23 -17.39
C ALA A 782 6.15 10.90 -18.15
N PHE A 783 5.98 11.15 -19.46
CA PHE A 783 6.98 11.86 -20.26
C PHE A 783 7.25 13.28 -19.73
N GLN A 784 6.19 14.06 -19.50
CA GLN A 784 6.34 15.44 -19.03
C GLN A 784 6.97 15.51 -17.63
N GLY A 785 6.60 14.61 -16.72
CA GLY A 785 7.19 14.51 -15.38
C GLY A 785 8.69 14.21 -15.41
N ALA A 786 9.11 13.26 -16.26
CA ALA A 786 10.53 12.97 -16.49
C ALA A 786 11.30 14.18 -17.05
N CYS A 787 10.71 14.89 -18.03
CA CYS A 787 11.32 16.10 -18.59
C CYS A 787 11.41 17.24 -17.56
N ARG A 788 10.40 17.39 -16.68
CA ARG A 788 10.44 18.38 -15.59
C ARG A 788 11.56 18.08 -14.60
N ALA A 789 11.74 16.82 -14.22
CA ALA A 789 12.84 16.41 -13.35
C ALA A 789 14.21 16.68 -13.97
N TRP A 790 14.39 16.37 -15.26
CA TRP A 790 15.63 16.70 -15.98
C TRP A 790 15.88 18.21 -15.96
N GLN A 791 14.87 19.02 -16.33
CA GLN A 791 14.99 20.47 -16.30
C GLN A 791 15.39 20.99 -14.91
N GLN A 792 14.72 20.54 -13.86
CA GLN A 792 15.00 20.99 -12.48
C GLN A 792 16.43 20.66 -12.06
N LEU A 793 16.92 19.44 -12.34
CA LEU A 793 18.30 19.06 -12.04
C LEU A 793 19.32 19.97 -12.75
N VAL A 794 19.05 20.35 -13.99
CA VAL A 794 19.92 21.28 -14.75
C VAL A 794 19.87 22.69 -14.16
N GLU A 795 18.68 23.19 -13.82
CA GLU A 795 18.52 24.51 -13.19
C GLU A 795 19.26 24.60 -11.85
N ASP A 796 19.28 23.52 -11.08
CA ASP A 796 20.00 23.44 -9.79
C ASP A 796 21.50 23.12 -9.95
N GLY A 797 22.00 22.96 -11.18
CA GLY A 797 23.39 22.60 -11.45
C GLY A 797 23.77 21.19 -10.94
N LYS A 798 22.79 20.29 -10.81
CA LYS A 798 22.97 18.92 -10.32
C LYS A 798 23.20 17.94 -11.47
N PRO A 799 23.89 16.81 -11.22
CA PRO A 799 24.06 15.75 -12.22
C PRO A 799 22.71 15.17 -12.64
N VAL A 800 22.55 14.96 -13.95
CA VAL A 800 21.35 14.33 -14.52
C VAL A 800 21.62 12.85 -14.76
N PRO A 801 20.82 11.92 -14.17
CA PRO A 801 20.97 10.49 -14.39
C PRO A 801 20.86 10.10 -15.87
N GLU A 802 21.74 9.22 -16.35
CA GLU A 802 21.76 8.82 -17.77
C GLU A 802 20.49 8.07 -18.20
N LYS A 803 19.91 7.24 -17.33
CA LYS A 803 18.63 6.57 -17.61
C LYS A 803 17.47 7.56 -17.78
N LEU A 804 17.48 8.69 -17.07
CA LEU A 804 16.48 9.75 -17.25
C LEU A 804 16.58 10.39 -18.64
N LYS A 805 17.81 10.71 -19.08
CA LYS A 805 18.06 11.22 -20.43
C LYS A 805 17.66 10.20 -21.50
N ALA A 806 17.97 8.93 -21.28
CA ALA A 806 17.60 7.84 -22.19
C ALA A 806 16.07 7.70 -22.30
N TYR A 807 15.36 7.65 -21.16
CA TYR A 807 13.90 7.57 -21.14
C TYR A 807 13.23 8.71 -21.93
N VAL A 808 13.67 9.95 -21.68
CA VAL A 808 13.18 11.14 -22.39
C VAL A 808 13.56 11.11 -23.87
N GLY A 809 14.80 10.72 -24.20
CA GLY A 809 15.27 10.60 -25.58
C GLY A 809 14.49 9.57 -26.39
N ASN A 810 14.17 8.41 -25.80
CA ASN A 810 13.35 7.35 -26.42
C ASN A 810 11.96 7.88 -26.77
N TRP A 811 11.31 8.61 -25.85
CA TRP A 811 10.03 9.24 -26.10
C TRP A 811 10.09 10.26 -27.24
N ILE A 812 11.07 11.17 -27.22
CA ILE A 812 11.24 12.19 -28.28
C ILE A 812 11.44 11.53 -29.64
N ASN A 813 12.26 10.47 -29.70
CA ASN A 813 12.51 9.72 -30.93
C ASN A 813 11.24 9.01 -31.43
N TRP A 814 10.48 8.38 -30.54
CA TRP A 814 9.26 7.68 -30.94
C TRP A 814 8.17 8.66 -31.40
N LEU A 815 7.94 9.74 -30.64
CA LEU A 815 6.94 10.76 -30.97
C LEU A 815 7.29 11.47 -32.29
N GLY A 816 8.56 11.83 -32.51
CA GLY A 816 8.99 12.46 -33.75
C GLY A 816 8.84 11.55 -34.97
N GLU A 817 9.14 10.25 -34.83
CA GLU A 817 8.84 9.26 -35.88
C GLU A 817 7.34 9.07 -36.10
N PHE A 818 6.53 9.01 -35.03
CA PHE A 818 5.07 8.89 -35.13
C PHE A 818 4.48 10.06 -35.95
N VAL A 819 4.83 11.29 -35.57
CA VAL A 819 4.43 12.52 -36.29
C VAL A 819 4.86 12.47 -37.75
N ARG A 820 6.08 12.02 -38.04
CA ARG A 820 6.61 11.92 -39.41
C ARG A 820 5.85 10.88 -40.24
N LEU A 821 5.55 9.72 -39.67
CA LEU A 821 4.86 8.61 -40.33
C LEU A 821 3.37 8.89 -40.54
N HIS A 822 2.75 9.67 -39.66
CA HIS A 822 1.32 9.95 -39.65
C HIS A 822 0.99 11.40 -40.03
N HIS A 823 1.80 12.00 -40.91
CA HIS A 823 1.52 13.30 -41.56
C HIS A 823 1.24 14.47 -40.61
N GLY A 824 1.93 14.51 -39.47
CA GLY A 824 1.82 15.59 -38.49
C GLY A 824 0.87 15.30 -37.31
N VAL A 825 0.21 14.13 -37.30
CA VAL A 825 -0.72 13.73 -36.23
C VAL A 825 0.02 13.24 -35.00
N LEU A 826 -0.43 13.64 -33.81
CA LEU A 826 0.07 13.14 -32.53
C LEU A 826 -0.79 11.97 -32.01
N PRO A 827 -0.22 11.06 -31.20
CA PRO A 827 -0.96 9.93 -30.67
C PRO A 827 -1.94 10.37 -29.58
N THR A 828 -3.20 9.94 -29.71
CA THR A 828 -4.29 10.24 -28.77
C THR A 828 -4.74 9.01 -27.98
N ASP A 829 -4.41 7.80 -28.45
CA ASP A 829 -4.79 6.54 -27.83
C ASP A 829 -3.63 5.54 -27.69
N PHE A 830 -3.61 4.81 -26.58
CA PHE A 830 -2.62 3.79 -26.25
C PHE A 830 -3.32 2.48 -25.87
N PRO A 831 -3.62 1.61 -26.85
CA PRO A 831 -4.41 0.41 -26.62
C PRO A 831 -3.69 -0.65 -25.77
N MET A 832 -4.46 -1.50 -25.09
CA MET A 832 -3.92 -2.51 -24.15
C MET A 832 -3.23 -3.68 -24.85
N THR A 833 -3.60 -3.96 -26.10
CA THR A 833 -3.22 -5.17 -26.85
C THR A 833 -2.55 -4.89 -28.20
N SER A 834 -2.40 -3.62 -28.58
CA SER A 834 -1.79 -3.22 -29.85
C SER A 834 -1.01 -1.91 -29.71
N VAL A 835 -0.23 -1.59 -30.74
CA VAL A 835 0.51 -0.33 -30.82
C VAL A 835 -0.43 0.85 -31.12
N PRO A 836 -0.12 2.07 -30.64
CA PRO A 836 -0.83 3.29 -30.98
C PRO A 836 -0.97 3.46 -32.49
N GLN A 837 -2.14 3.93 -32.93
CA GLN A 837 -2.44 4.30 -34.31
C GLN A 837 -3.11 5.67 -34.32
N PRO A 838 -2.99 6.46 -35.40
CA PRO A 838 -3.74 7.69 -35.52
C PRO A 838 -5.24 7.38 -35.53
N VAL A 839 -6.00 8.03 -34.64
CA VAL A 839 -7.45 7.95 -34.62
C VAL A 839 -7.98 9.05 -35.53
N PRO A 840 -8.72 8.73 -36.62
CA PRO A 840 -9.23 9.75 -37.53
C PRO A 840 -10.12 10.76 -36.81
N ASP A 841 -9.90 12.05 -37.09
CA ASP A 841 -10.67 13.18 -36.54
C ASP A 841 -10.65 13.32 -35.01
N ASP A 842 -9.75 12.61 -34.32
CA ASP A 842 -9.59 12.71 -32.87
C ASP A 842 -8.54 13.76 -32.48
N PHE A 843 -8.79 14.46 -31.37
CA PHE A 843 -7.90 15.46 -30.81
C PHE A 843 -8.05 15.53 -29.30
N THR A 844 -6.95 15.27 -28.59
CA THR A 844 -6.89 15.29 -27.13
C THR A 844 -5.96 16.40 -26.64
N GLY A 845 -6.45 17.64 -26.63
CA GLY A 845 -5.60 18.84 -26.45
C GLY A 845 -4.70 18.85 -25.20
N HIS A 846 -5.12 18.20 -24.12
CA HIS A 846 -4.29 18.05 -22.92
C HIS A 846 -3.02 17.22 -23.15
N MET A 847 -3.10 16.13 -23.93
CA MET A 847 -1.95 15.30 -24.31
C MET A 847 -0.99 16.12 -25.15
N THR A 848 -1.49 16.86 -26.14
CA THR A 848 -0.69 17.79 -26.95
C THR A 848 -0.01 18.85 -26.09
N GLY A 849 -0.70 19.41 -25.09
CA GLY A 849 -0.13 20.35 -24.13
C GLY A 849 1.02 19.76 -23.31
N LEU A 850 0.86 18.51 -22.86
CA LEU A 850 1.88 17.75 -22.14
C LEU A 850 3.09 17.39 -23.02
N TRP A 851 2.86 16.92 -24.25
CA TRP A 851 3.92 16.67 -25.23
C TRP A 851 4.73 17.93 -25.50
N LEU A 852 4.05 19.05 -25.73
CA LEU A 852 4.67 20.35 -25.92
C LEU A 852 5.49 20.78 -24.70
N SER A 853 4.90 20.68 -23.50
CA SER A 853 5.57 21.04 -22.25
C SER A 853 6.83 20.21 -22.06
N GLY A 854 6.73 18.88 -22.14
CA GLY A 854 7.85 17.97 -21.93
C GLY A 854 8.97 18.18 -22.95
N ALA A 855 8.63 18.34 -24.22
CA ALA A 855 9.62 18.63 -25.27
C ALA A 855 10.31 19.99 -25.05
N CYS A 856 9.57 21.03 -24.67
CA CYS A 856 10.16 22.33 -24.34
C CYS A 856 11.04 22.27 -23.09
N MET A 857 10.63 21.55 -22.05
CA MET A 857 11.42 21.33 -20.84
C MET A 857 12.73 20.60 -21.15
N ALA A 858 12.69 19.55 -21.97
CA ALA A 858 13.90 18.85 -22.43
C ALA A 858 14.84 19.78 -23.21
N ALA A 859 14.31 20.62 -24.10
CA ALA A 859 15.10 21.61 -24.83
C ALA A 859 15.73 22.66 -23.89
N MET A 860 14.97 23.16 -22.91
CA MET A 860 15.47 24.06 -21.88
C MET A 860 16.55 23.39 -21.02
N ALA A 861 16.46 22.08 -20.78
CA ALA A 861 17.48 21.28 -20.10
C ALA A 861 18.72 20.97 -20.95
N GLY A 862 18.78 21.43 -22.21
CA GLY A 862 19.91 21.22 -23.12
C GLY A 862 19.86 19.90 -23.91
N CYS A 863 18.71 19.27 -24.07
CA CYS A 863 18.56 18.10 -24.94
C CYS A 863 18.80 18.47 -26.42
N GLU A 864 19.71 17.73 -27.08
CA GLU A 864 20.07 17.95 -28.49
C GLU A 864 19.47 16.90 -29.45
N HIS A 865 18.42 16.19 -29.04
CA HIS A 865 17.85 15.11 -29.85
C HIS A 865 17.37 15.62 -31.23
N PRO A 866 17.74 14.98 -32.36
CA PRO A 866 17.49 15.52 -33.71
C PRO A 866 16.01 15.78 -34.03
N GLN A 867 15.10 15.02 -33.43
CA GLN A 867 13.66 15.14 -33.67
C GLN A 867 12.94 16.14 -32.75
N LEU A 868 13.64 16.69 -31.76
CA LEU A 868 13.02 17.51 -30.71
C LEU A 868 12.29 18.74 -31.27
N ASN A 869 12.94 19.46 -32.19
CA ASN A 869 12.33 20.63 -32.82
C ASN A 869 11.11 20.26 -33.66
N THR A 870 11.17 19.13 -34.39
CA THR A 870 10.04 18.63 -35.18
C THR A 870 8.83 18.35 -34.29
N LEU A 871 9.06 17.69 -33.15
CA LEU A 871 8.00 17.40 -32.18
C LEU A 871 7.39 18.69 -31.60
N ILE A 872 8.23 19.65 -31.18
CA ILE A 872 7.77 20.93 -30.61
C ILE A 872 6.86 21.67 -31.61
N GLU A 873 7.28 21.82 -32.86
CA GLU A 873 6.49 22.54 -33.85
C GLU A 873 5.22 21.79 -34.25
N ALA A 874 5.25 20.44 -34.26
CA ALA A 874 4.04 19.63 -34.49
C ALA A 874 2.99 19.86 -33.40
N CYS A 875 3.38 19.86 -32.12
CA CYS A 875 2.46 20.08 -31.01
C CYS A 875 1.81 21.48 -31.07
N VAL A 876 2.59 22.53 -31.34
CA VAL A 876 2.04 23.89 -31.48
C VAL A 876 1.10 24.00 -32.68
N THR A 877 1.46 23.35 -33.79
CA THR A 877 0.62 23.33 -35.01
C THR A 877 -0.71 22.63 -34.75
N GLU A 878 -0.72 21.51 -34.03
CA GLU A 878 -1.95 20.79 -33.68
C GLU A 878 -2.85 21.63 -32.75
N LEU A 879 -2.28 22.26 -31.72
CA LEU A 879 -3.03 23.19 -30.86
C LEU A 879 -3.60 24.37 -31.65
N GLN A 880 -2.82 24.95 -32.57
CA GLN A 880 -3.28 26.06 -33.41
C GLN A 880 -4.41 25.63 -34.35
N THR A 881 -4.31 24.45 -34.94
CA THR A 881 -5.30 23.91 -35.90
C THR A 881 -6.64 23.63 -35.22
N ASN A 882 -6.60 23.14 -33.97
CA ASN A 882 -7.77 22.79 -33.19
C ASN A 882 -8.27 23.91 -32.27
N TYR A 883 -7.75 25.13 -32.40
CA TYR A 883 -8.18 26.27 -31.60
C TYR A 883 -9.59 26.73 -31.99
N VAL A 884 -10.51 26.74 -31.02
CA VAL A 884 -11.92 26.99 -31.27
C VAL A 884 -12.20 28.49 -31.39
N VAL A 885 -12.56 28.91 -32.61
CA VAL A 885 -13.18 30.21 -32.89
C VAL A 885 -14.41 29.97 -33.75
N THR A 886 -15.59 30.14 -33.15
CA THR A 886 -16.87 29.83 -33.79
C THR A 886 -17.41 31.04 -34.55
N PRO A 887 -18.27 30.83 -35.56
CA PRO A 887 -18.96 31.93 -36.25
C PRO A 887 -20.08 32.56 -35.40
N VAL A 888 -20.40 32.02 -34.22
CA VAL A 888 -21.46 32.51 -33.33
C VAL A 888 -20.86 33.54 -32.37
N PRO A 889 -21.26 34.83 -32.44
CA PRO A 889 -20.75 35.85 -31.53
C PRO A 889 -21.08 35.52 -30.08
N GLY A 890 -20.10 35.64 -29.19
CA GLY A 890 -20.28 35.37 -27.75
C GLY A 890 -20.46 33.89 -27.40
N GLN A 891 -20.20 32.97 -28.32
CA GLN A 891 -20.34 31.54 -28.05
C GLN A 891 -19.38 31.11 -26.91
N PRO A 892 -19.86 30.32 -25.92
CA PRO A 892 -19.12 30.00 -24.69
C PRO A 892 -17.81 29.25 -24.86
N MET A 893 -17.63 28.53 -25.97
CA MET A 893 -16.44 27.74 -26.32
C MET A 893 -15.42 28.53 -27.15
N ASN A 894 -15.69 29.79 -27.49
CA ASN A 894 -14.70 30.62 -28.16
C ASN A 894 -13.46 30.79 -27.28
N GLY A 895 -12.29 30.47 -27.84
CA GLY A 895 -11.00 30.62 -27.18
C GLY A 895 -10.48 29.36 -26.49
N CYS A 896 -11.11 28.19 -26.68
CA CYS A 896 -10.69 26.94 -26.07
C CYS A 896 -10.32 25.84 -27.08
N TRP A 897 -10.18 24.63 -26.55
CA TRP A 897 -10.08 23.36 -27.27
C TRP A 897 -11.21 22.48 -26.79
N SER A 898 -11.81 21.68 -27.66
CA SER A 898 -13.03 20.95 -27.30
C SER A 898 -13.18 19.68 -28.13
N PRO A 899 -13.47 18.52 -27.52
CA PRO A 899 -13.88 17.31 -28.24
C PRO A 899 -15.20 17.51 -29.01
N ALA A 900 -16.11 18.33 -28.47
CA ALA A 900 -17.40 18.61 -29.11
C ALA A 900 -17.92 20.01 -28.76
N VAL A 901 -17.82 20.95 -29.71
CA VAL A 901 -18.19 22.37 -29.49
C VAL A 901 -19.71 22.55 -29.31
N ARG A 902 -20.53 21.72 -29.96
CA ARG A 902 -22.00 21.73 -29.91
C ARG A 902 -22.62 23.10 -30.20
N LEU A 903 -22.39 23.64 -31.41
CA LEU A 903 -22.79 25.01 -31.81
C LEU A 903 -24.28 25.39 -31.61
N GLY A 904 -25.18 24.40 -31.52
CA GLY A 904 -26.61 24.63 -31.30
C GLY A 904 -27.03 24.74 -29.83
N THR A 905 -26.12 24.53 -28.88
CA THR A 905 -26.42 24.54 -27.43
C THR A 905 -25.33 25.26 -26.64
N ASP A 906 -25.62 25.55 -25.36
CA ASP A 906 -24.62 26.02 -24.40
C ASP A 906 -23.85 24.85 -23.75
N ASN A 907 -24.17 23.59 -24.04
CA ASN A 907 -23.59 22.42 -23.35
C ASN A 907 -22.33 21.85 -24.05
N GLY A 908 -21.50 22.72 -24.64
CA GLY A 908 -20.24 22.32 -25.29
C GLY A 908 -19.25 21.65 -24.34
N MET A 909 -18.50 20.66 -24.84
CA MET A 909 -17.62 19.81 -24.03
C MET A 909 -16.24 20.43 -23.80
N PHE A 910 -15.89 20.60 -22.53
CA PHE A 910 -14.55 20.94 -22.08
C PHE A 910 -14.25 20.17 -20.79
N PHE A 911 -13.01 19.71 -20.62
CA PHE A 911 -12.55 19.02 -19.42
C PHE A 911 -11.58 19.92 -18.64
N GLY A 912 -11.75 20.01 -17.32
CA GLY A 912 -11.03 20.96 -16.47
C GLY A 912 -9.52 20.85 -16.56
N PHE A 913 -8.97 19.63 -16.52
CA PHE A 913 -7.52 19.40 -16.56
C PHE A 913 -6.86 19.90 -17.86
N TRP A 914 -7.60 20.03 -18.97
CA TRP A 914 -7.10 20.63 -20.22
C TRP A 914 -6.62 22.06 -19.99
N ALA A 915 -7.25 22.79 -19.06
CA ALA A 915 -6.94 24.19 -18.83
C ALA A 915 -5.49 24.41 -18.37
N GLY A 916 -5.05 23.65 -17.38
CA GLY A 916 -3.70 23.75 -16.82
C GLY A 916 -2.63 23.22 -17.76
N GLU A 917 -2.86 22.03 -18.33
CA GLU A 917 -1.86 21.33 -19.15
C GLU A 917 -1.56 22.07 -20.46
N ILE A 918 -2.58 22.64 -21.12
CA ILE A 918 -2.39 23.42 -22.35
C ILE A 918 -1.71 24.76 -22.04
N LEU A 919 -2.10 25.47 -20.98
CA LEU A 919 -1.45 26.72 -20.58
C LEU A 919 0.03 26.50 -20.25
N ARG A 920 0.36 25.42 -19.55
CA ARG A 920 1.74 25.04 -19.27
C ARG A 920 2.54 24.80 -20.56
N GLY A 921 2.00 24.01 -21.49
CA GLY A 921 2.66 23.74 -22.77
C GLY A 921 2.94 25.00 -23.59
N LEU A 922 1.92 25.86 -23.76
CA LEU A 922 2.07 27.14 -24.48
C LEU A 922 3.01 28.11 -23.76
N GLY A 923 2.95 28.18 -22.43
CA GLY A 923 3.86 28.99 -21.62
C GLY A 923 5.31 28.55 -21.77
N MET A 924 5.57 27.25 -21.69
CA MET A 924 6.90 26.68 -21.91
C MET A 924 7.43 26.92 -23.32
N TYR A 925 6.59 26.83 -24.34
CA TYR A 925 6.98 27.17 -25.71
C TYR A 925 7.41 28.64 -25.83
N VAL A 926 6.63 29.55 -25.26
CA VAL A 926 6.96 30.98 -25.24
C VAL A 926 8.29 31.24 -24.52
N LEU A 927 8.50 30.62 -23.35
CA LEU A 927 9.76 30.71 -22.61
C LEU A 927 10.94 30.22 -23.45
N LEU A 928 10.84 29.00 -24.01
CA LEU A 928 11.89 28.42 -24.85
C LEU A 928 12.25 29.32 -26.04
N LYS A 929 11.25 29.81 -26.77
CA LYS A 929 11.50 30.62 -27.97
C LYS A 929 12.06 32.01 -27.67
N GLN A 930 11.87 32.53 -26.46
CA GLN A 930 12.34 33.86 -26.10
C GLN A 930 13.62 33.85 -25.26
N LEU A 931 13.87 32.80 -24.47
CA LEU A 931 15.08 32.66 -23.64
C LEU A 931 16.17 31.82 -24.32
N GLY A 932 15.76 30.84 -25.12
CA GLY A 932 16.64 29.89 -25.80
C GLY A 932 16.91 28.61 -24.97
N PRO A 933 17.42 27.55 -25.62
CA PRO A 933 17.81 26.31 -24.94
C PRO A 933 18.87 26.56 -23.85
N GLY A 934 18.79 25.83 -22.73
CA GLY A 934 19.74 25.93 -21.62
C GLY A 934 19.50 27.09 -20.65
N ALA A 935 18.54 27.98 -20.93
CA ALA A 935 18.20 29.09 -20.02
C ALA A 935 17.30 28.61 -18.86
N SER A 936 17.29 29.34 -17.73
CA SER A 936 16.33 29.07 -16.66
C SER A 936 14.97 29.67 -16.99
N ILE A 937 13.89 28.99 -16.60
CA ILE A 937 12.53 29.53 -16.77
C ILE A 937 12.28 30.78 -15.90
N PHE A 938 13.14 31.04 -14.92
CA PHE A 938 13.05 32.19 -14.01
C PHE A 938 13.82 33.43 -14.49
N ASP A 939 14.62 33.33 -15.56
CA ASP A 939 15.52 34.41 -16.02
C ASP A 939 14.80 35.73 -16.38
N ARG A 940 13.49 35.68 -16.69
CA ARG A 940 12.67 36.88 -16.96
C ARG A 940 12.29 37.66 -15.71
N HIS A 941 12.31 37.00 -14.57
CA HIS A 941 11.82 37.51 -13.31
C HIS A 941 12.91 37.33 -12.25
N PRO A 942 13.99 38.13 -12.28
CA PRO A 942 15.16 37.95 -11.41
C PRO A 942 14.91 38.19 -9.91
N ASN A 943 13.67 38.47 -9.51
CA ASN A 943 13.24 38.40 -8.10
C ASN A 943 12.79 36.98 -7.70
N ALA A 944 12.92 35.99 -8.61
CA ALA A 944 12.53 34.59 -8.42
C ALA A 944 13.69 33.65 -8.08
#